data_AF-A0A7V4GH55-F1
#
_entry.id   AF-A0A7V4GH55-F1
#
_cell.length_a   1.000
_cell.length_b   1.000
_cell.length_c   1.000
_cell.angle_alpha   90.00
_cell.angle_beta   90.00
_cell.angle_gamma   90.00
#
_symmetry.space_group_name_H-M   'P 1'
#
loop_
_entity.id
_entity.type
_entity.pdbx_description
1 polymer ?
#
loop_
_entity_poly.entity_id
_entity_poly.type
_entity_poly.pdbx_seq_one_letter_code
_entity_poly.pdbx_strand_id
1 'polypeptide(L)'
;MRVFRPRRVLAMATVFLVGLAGCATGGDSGYVLPDATREDGGGSDGADTPGCPPGQVRCAGACVDPLSNPQHCGGCGFACPSGQLCSSGVCVGSCAPPLVACSGSCVDTQTSADHCGSCGHACPGAVNADGACEGGVCATRCRPGWADVDGLPGCEYACDFGSSTESCNGADDDCDGAIDEGFPCAIGEPVSCTTSCGTTGSGNCTITCEPPNGPGCAPPAETCDGTDQDCDTVCDNGFGCCRGQVGACTTSLGAPGARTCGADCSWGACTASGEACNGADDDGDGLCDEDFECCLGSTGACTTTCGSTGSRSCSTTCSWGTCSPPPETCNGLDDNCNGLCDDGAGECCRGASGPCSTSCGSTGTRTCSASCGWGACTPPPETCNGLDDNCNGVCDEGYSCCAGTTLACTTSCGTPGTQTCSGSCSAGTCCASAETCGNGCDDNCNGSVDEGCSTGNDSCGSATALTLSAGRTTVTGTTAGATSDESCGSGAPDVWYRFTLSRTELVVLNTYGSTYDTRLALRAGSCAAASTNCVDDACGTLQSEIIATLAAGTYYVAVDGFSTYSGAFTLNIEHVPVGNDGLARTLAAGTTALSGTTSGTGVVDGSCRAGTAPEHLYYWTQCPSAAGGSFSADTCGASYDSVIYLRSGATGADLACDDDGCGYPGSRITATVPSGFGLFGFYVDGFGANAGTYSGSVTRP
;
A
#
# COMPACT_ATOMS: atom_id res chain seq x y z
N MET A 1 1.19 -30.08 5.19
CA MET A 1 0.24 -30.79 6.08
C MET A 1 0.75 -30.63 7.51
N ARG A 2 0.09 -30.08 8.53
CA ARG A 2 -1.29 -29.61 8.75
C ARG A 2 -1.25 -28.18 9.33
N VAL A 3 -2.33 -27.47 9.04
CA VAL A 3 -2.64 -26.06 9.34
C VAL A 3 -3.21 -25.94 10.77
N PHE A 4 -2.85 -24.88 11.51
CA PHE A 4 -3.77 -24.15 12.42
C PHE A 4 -3.16 -22.79 12.87
N ARG A 5 -3.90 -21.71 12.65
CA ARG A 5 -3.83 -20.35 13.21
C ARG A 5 -5.30 -19.88 13.39
N PRO A 6 -5.63 -18.75 14.06
CA PRO A 6 -5.12 -18.15 15.31
C PRO A 6 -6.28 -17.61 16.20
N ARG A 7 -6.00 -16.96 17.35
CA ARG A 7 -6.79 -15.81 17.84
C ARG A 7 -5.90 -14.81 18.59
N ARG A 8 -5.86 -13.58 18.08
CA ARG A 8 -5.28 -12.38 18.70
C ARG A 8 -6.38 -11.66 19.49
N VAL A 9 -6.06 -11.12 20.66
CA VAL A 9 -6.84 -10.08 21.35
C VAL A 9 -5.90 -8.91 21.59
N LEU A 10 -6.29 -7.73 21.11
CA LEU A 10 -5.56 -6.47 21.25
C LEU A 10 -6.30 -5.61 22.28
N ALA A 11 -5.53 -4.99 23.17
CA ALA A 11 -5.99 -4.04 24.17
C ALA A 11 -6.26 -2.66 23.56
N MET A 12 -7.13 -1.86 24.19
CA MET A 12 -6.94 -0.42 24.33
C MET A 12 -7.63 0.11 25.60
N ALA A 13 -6.88 0.97 26.29
CA ALA A 13 -7.27 1.71 27.48
C ALA A 13 -7.76 3.11 27.10
N THR A 14 -8.64 3.70 27.91
CA THR A 14 -8.75 5.17 28.04
C THR A 14 -9.35 5.55 29.39
N VAL A 15 -8.91 6.71 29.88
CA VAL A 15 -8.89 7.19 31.28
C VAL A 15 -9.70 8.51 31.35
N PHE A 16 -10.49 8.63 32.42
CA PHE A 16 -11.06 9.84 33.09
C PHE A 16 -11.97 10.83 32.34
N LEU A 17 -13.16 11.11 32.90
CA LEU A 17 -13.37 12.23 33.84
C LEU A 17 -14.78 12.24 34.46
N VAL A 18 -14.83 12.72 35.71
CA VAL A 18 -15.98 12.86 36.61
C VAL A 18 -16.65 14.24 36.42
N GLY A 19 -17.98 14.33 36.51
CA GLY A 19 -18.69 15.61 36.64
C GLY A 19 -20.20 15.45 36.86
N LEU A 20 -20.65 15.75 38.09
CA LEU A 20 -22.01 15.65 38.60
C LEU A 20 -22.85 16.93 38.33
N ALA A 21 -24.15 16.70 38.09
CA ALA A 21 -25.34 17.43 38.56
C ALA A 21 -25.54 18.94 38.29
N GLY A 22 -26.75 19.29 37.83
CA GLY A 22 -27.30 20.65 37.93
C GLY A 22 -28.59 20.88 37.14
N CYS A 23 -29.71 20.92 37.85
CA CYS A 23 -31.06 21.25 37.37
C CYS A 23 -31.33 22.78 37.50
N ALA A 24 -32.11 23.37 36.56
CA ALA A 24 -33.23 24.33 36.80
C ALA A 24 -33.38 25.48 35.76
N THR A 25 -34.53 25.44 35.06
CA THR A 25 -35.55 26.48 34.79
C THR A 25 -35.28 27.90 34.25
N GLY A 26 -36.08 28.27 33.23
CA GLY A 26 -36.58 29.64 32.89
C GLY A 26 -35.74 30.41 31.88
N GLY A 27 -36.23 31.11 30.86
CA GLY A 27 -37.57 31.50 30.38
C GLY A 27 -37.41 32.55 29.26
N ASP A 28 -38.34 32.55 28.31
CA ASP A 28 -38.78 33.60 27.37
C ASP A 28 -37.87 34.22 26.27
N SER A 29 -38.30 33.91 25.03
CA SER A 29 -38.72 34.80 23.93
C SER A 29 -37.72 35.71 23.17
N GLY A 30 -37.58 35.41 21.87
CA GLY A 30 -37.05 36.34 20.85
C GLY A 30 -36.87 35.71 19.46
N TYR A 31 -37.93 35.70 18.65
CA TYR A 31 -37.96 35.53 17.17
C TYR A 31 -36.97 36.52 16.48
N VAL A 32 -36.27 36.32 15.34
CA VAL A 32 -36.61 35.84 13.98
C VAL A 32 -35.31 35.51 13.17
N LEU A 33 -35.30 34.35 12.50
CA LEU A 33 -34.58 33.86 11.27
C LEU A 33 -33.02 33.85 11.13
N PRO A 34 -32.48 32.70 10.68
CA PRO A 34 -31.62 32.63 9.49
C PRO A 34 -32.12 31.56 8.48
N ASP A 35 -32.16 31.89 7.19
CA ASP A 35 -31.13 31.60 6.17
C ASP A 35 -30.91 30.08 5.97
N ALA A 36 -31.44 29.56 4.86
CA ALA A 36 -31.41 28.16 4.49
C ALA A 36 -30.65 27.99 3.18
N THR A 37 -29.39 27.56 3.30
CA THR A 37 -28.73 26.74 2.28
C THR A 37 -28.16 25.51 2.97
N ARG A 38 -28.70 24.32 2.66
CA ARG A 38 -27.95 23.07 2.83
C ARG A 38 -28.55 21.89 2.05
N GLU A 39 -27.80 21.44 1.05
CA GLU A 39 -27.87 20.11 0.47
C GLU A 39 -27.16 19.07 1.37
N ASP A 40 -27.56 17.81 1.17
CA ASP A 40 -27.02 16.54 1.66
C ASP A 40 -27.40 16.01 3.07
N GLY A 41 -28.38 15.09 3.08
CA GLY A 41 -28.07 13.66 3.30
C GLY A 41 -28.34 13.00 4.67
N GLY A 42 -29.52 12.39 4.81
CA GLY A 42 -29.69 11.01 5.33
C GLY A 42 -29.83 10.74 6.85
N GLY A 43 -30.92 10.06 7.23
CA GLY A 43 -30.90 9.00 8.26
C GLY A 43 -31.83 9.15 9.49
N SER A 44 -33.02 8.56 9.38
CA SER A 44 -33.90 7.94 10.42
C SER A 44 -33.89 8.47 11.87
N ASP A 45 -35.04 9.00 12.33
CA ASP A 45 -35.84 8.48 13.46
C ASP A 45 -37.06 9.39 13.76
N GLY A 46 -38.25 8.81 13.89
CA GLY A 46 -39.37 9.41 14.64
C GLY A 46 -40.34 10.31 13.85
N ALA A 47 -41.59 9.86 13.72
CA ALA A 47 -42.69 10.58 13.11
C ALA A 47 -43.05 11.88 13.87
N ASP A 48 -42.60 13.03 13.37
CA ASP A 48 -43.32 14.30 13.54
C ASP A 48 -44.42 14.35 12.48
N THR A 49 -45.66 14.16 12.92
CA THR A 49 -46.84 14.31 12.06
C THR A 49 -46.89 15.73 11.49
N PRO A 50 -47.14 15.92 10.17
CA PRO A 50 -47.25 17.25 9.58
C PRO A 50 -48.30 18.08 10.31
N GLY A 51 -47.93 19.28 10.74
CA GLY A 51 -48.89 20.27 11.23
C GLY A 51 -49.94 20.57 10.17
N CYS A 52 -51.14 20.97 10.59
CA CYS A 52 -52.19 21.36 9.65
C CYS A 52 -51.79 22.61 8.86
N PRO A 53 -52.27 22.78 7.61
CA PRO A 53 -52.04 23.99 6.84
C PRO A 53 -52.46 25.25 7.63
N PRO A 54 -51.79 26.39 7.40
CA PRO A 54 -52.12 27.65 8.08
C PRO A 54 -53.63 27.94 8.03
N GLY A 55 -54.23 28.25 9.18
CA GLY A 55 -55.67 28.52 9.30
C GLY A 55 -56.53 27.29 9.66
N GLN A 56 -55.99 26.07 9.60
CA GLN A 56 -56.68 24.85 10.04
C GLN A 56 -56.17 24.38 11.41
N VAL A 57 -57.06 23.77 12.20
CA VAL A 57 -56.73 23.15 13.49
C VAL A 57 -56.89 21.64 13.41
N ARG A 58 -56.04 20.91 14.13
CA ARG A 58 -56.08 19.44 14.14
C ARG A 58 -57.18 18.94 15.07
N CYS A 59 -58.28 18.45 14.50
CA CYS A 59 -59.39 17.88 15.25
C CYS A 59 -59.53 16.39 14.97
N ALA A 60 -59.39 15.55 16.00
CA ALA A 60 -59.52 14.09 15.92
C ALA A 60 -58.70 13.43 14.78
N GLY A 61 -57.50 13.96 14.53
CA GLY A 61 -56.57 13.43 13.52
C GLY A 61 -56.71 14.04 12.11
N ALA A 62 -57.77 14.81 11.84
CA ALA A 62 -57.94 15.54 10.58
C ALA A 62 -57.71 17.05 10.76
N CYS A 63 -57.25 17.72 9.70
CA CYS A 63 -57.16 19.17 9.66
C CYS A 63 -58.50 19.75 9.23
N VAL A 64 -59.07 20.61 10.06
CA VAL A 64 -60.37 21.25 9.82
C VAL A 64 -60.24 22.74 10.05
N ASP A 65 -60.86 23.54 9.18
CA ASP A 65 -60.94 24.99 9.38
C ASP A 65 -62.05 25.30 10.41
N PRO A 66 -61.70 25.80 11.61
CA PRO A 66 -62.70 26.07 12.64
C PRO A 66 -63.55 27.31 12.31
N LEU A 67 -63.22 28.10 11.29
CA LEU A 67 -63.99 29.27 10.89
C LEU A 67 -65.18 28.92 9.98
N SER A 68 -65.11 27.78 9.29
CA SER A 68 -66.06 27.39 8.26
C SER A 68 -66.64 25.98 8.46
N ASN A 69 -66.01 25.12 9.26
CA ASN A 69 -66.48 23.75 9.42
C ASN A 69 -67.66 23.67 10.41
N PRO A 70 -68.87 23.25 9.98
CA PRO A 70 -70.06 23.15 10.85
C PRO A 70 -69.93 22.12 11.98
N GLN A 71 -69.04 21.14 11.88
CA GLN A 71 -68.79 20.16 12.93
C GLN A 71 -67.70 20.59 13.92
N HIS A 72 -66.96 21.66 13.61
CA HIS A 72 -65.83 22.15 14.40
C HIS A 72 -65.83 23.70 14.46
N CYS A 73 -67.01 24.32 14.57
CA CYS A 73 -67.17 25.77 14.43
C CYS A 73 -66.70 26.51 15.69
N GLY A 74 -65.67 27.35 15.53
CA GLY A 74 -64.97 28.03 16.62
C GLY A 74 -63.95 27.15 17.34
N GLY A 75 -63.84 25.86 17.00
CA GLY A 75 -62.86 24.94 17.57
C GLY A 75 -63.25 23.46 17.46
N CYS A 76 -62.34 22.57 17.84
CA CYS A 76 -62.57 21.12 17.74
C CYS A 76 -63.74 20.62 18.57
N GLY A 77 -64.71 19.95 17.93
CA GLY A 77 -65.84 19.29 18.59
C GLY A 77 -67.02 20.21 18.89
N PHE A 78 -66.93 21.49 18.52
CA PHE A 78 -68.01 22.47 18.64
C PHE A 78 -68.90 22.43 17.40
N ALA A 79 -69.68 21.37 17.25
CA ALA A 79 -70.62 21.24 16.14
C ALA A 79 -71.82 22.19 16.32
N CYS A 80 -72.20 22.87 15.24
CA CYS A 80 -73.37 23.72 15.25
C CYS A 80 -74.66 22.91 15.47
N PRO A 81 -75.64 23.46 16.22
CA PRO A 81 -76.96 22.85 16.36
C PRO A 81 -77.57 22.51 15.01
N SER A 82 -78.40 21.45 14.96
CA SER A 82 -79.00 20.96 13.72
C SER A 82 -79.71 22.08 12.95
N GLY A 83 -79.28 22.32 11.71
CA GLY A 83 -79.82 23.35 10.82
C GLY A 83 -79.09 24.70 10.85
N GLN A 84 -78.05 24.88 11.67
CA GLN A 84 -77.20 26.08 11.67
C GLN A 84 -75.93 25.89 10.81
N LEU A 85 -75.37 27.02 10.37
CA LEU A 85 -74.17 27.12 9.54
C LEU A 85 -73.01 27.70 10.34
N CYS A 86 -71.78 27.34 10.01
CA CYS A 86 -70.60 27.98 10.58
C CYS A 86 -70.21 29.21 9.75
N SER A 87 -70.16 30.38 10.37
CA SER A 87 -69.70 31.60 9.72
C SER A 87 -68.70 32.28 10.64
N SER A 88 -67.44 32.39 10.19
CA SER A 88 -66.35 33.01 10.94
C SER A 88 -66.19 32.45 12.36
N GLY A 89 -66.39 31.13 12.52
CA GLY A 89 -66.23 30.42 13.78
C GLY A 89 -67.42 30.53 14.74
N VAL A 90 -68.56 31.04 14.29
CA VAL A 90 -69.81 31.12 15.08
C VAL A 90 -70.96 30.44 14.33
N CYS A 91 -71.79 29.70 15.07
CA CYS A 91 -72.98 29.06 14.54
C CYS A 91 -74.10 30.08 14.32
N VAL A 92 -74.55 30.21 13.08
CA VAL A 92 -75.59 31.15 12.65
C VAL A 92 -76.77 30.41 12.00
N GLY A 93 -77.98 30.94 12.12
CA GLY A 93 -79.18 30.34 11.53
C GLY A 93 -79.31 30.54 10.01
N SER A 94 -78.62 31.54 9.45
CA SER A 94 -78.60 31.86 8.03
C SER A 94 -77.41 32.76 7.70
N CYS A 95 -76.92 32.73 6.47
CA CYS A 95 -75.84 33.61 6.03
C CYS A 95 -76.30 35.06 5.88
N ALA A 96 -75.45 36.01 6.27
CA ALA A 96 -75.67 37.43 6.00
C ALA A 96 -75.39 37.69 4.51
N PRO A 97 -76.31 38.35 3.76
CA PRO A 97 -76.03 38.75 2.39
C PRO A 97 -74.75 39.61 2.31
N PRO A 98 -73.84 39.39 1.35
CA PRO A 98 -74.00 38.58 0.13
C PRO A 98 -73.58 37.10 0.25
N LEU A 99 -73.23 36.60 1.44
CA LEU A 99 -72.74 35.22 1.62
C LEU A 99 -73.84 34.19 1.34
N VAL A 100 -73.46 33.08 0.73
CA VAL A 100 -74.34 31.96 0.39
C VAL A 100 -74.04 30.76 1.28
N ALA A 101 -75.09 30.05 1.69
CA ALA A 101 -74.97 28.83 2.49
C ALA A 101 -74.46 27.67 1.62
N CYS A 102 -73.18 27.31 1.77
CA CYS A 102 -72.52 26.25 1.01
C CYS A 102 -71.98 25.18 1.96
N SER A 103 -72.50 23.95 1.84
CA SER A 103 -72.00 22.77 2.58
C SER A 103 -71.87 22.96 4.10
N GLY A 104 -72.76 23.75 4.70
CA GLY A 104 -72.77 24.02 6.14
C GLY A 104 -71.95 25.23 6.59
N SER A 105 -71.35 25.99 5.67
CA SER A 105 -70.64 27.25 5.92
C SER A 105 -71.26 28.43 5.15
N CYS A 106 -70.97 29.66 5.57
CA CYS A 106 -71.26 30.86 4.78
C CYS A 106 -70.05 31.26 3.94
N VAL A 107 -70.19 31.19 2.61
CA VAL A 107 -69.11 31.43 1.66
C VAL A 107 -69.47 32.57 0.72
N ASP A 108 -68.48 33.42 0.39
CA ASP A 108 -68.62 34.43 -0.66
C ASP A 108 -68.33 33.78 -2.02
N THR A 109 -69.37 33.52 -2.79
CA THR A 109 -69.25 32.89 -4.10
C THR A 109 -68.65 33.82 -5.16
N GLN A 110 -68.37 35.09 -4.84
CA GLN A 110 -67.72 36.00 -5.78
C GLN A 110 -66.19 35.96 -5.71
N THR A 111 -65.63 35.43 -4.62
CA THR A 111 -64.18 35.49 -4.34
C THR A 111 -63.59 34.16 -3.86
N SER A 112 -64.41 33.21 -3.43
CA SER A 112 -63.94 31.88 -3.02
C SER A 112 -63.59 31.03 -4.24
N ALA A 113 -62.31 30.63 -4.35
CA ALA A 113 -61.85 29.72 -5.40
C ALA A 113 -62.54 28.35 -5.34
N ASP A 114 -62.97 27.87 -4.16
CA ASP A 114 -63.63 26.56 -3.99
C ASP A 114 -65.15 26.59 -4.24
N HIS A 115 -65.76 27.78 -4.27
CA HIS A 115 -67.22 27.98 -4.41
C HIS A 115 -67.57 29.13 -5.37
N CYS A 116 -66.85 29.25 -6.48
CA CYS A 116 -66.95 30.40 -7.37
C CYS A 116 -68.23 30.37 -8.21
N GLY A 117 -69.02 31.44 -8.16
CA GLY A 117 -70.32 31.58 -8.84
C GLY A 117 -71.45 30.74 -8.24
N SER A 118 -71.15 29.58 -7.65
CA SER A 118 -72.12 28.73 -6.95
C SER A 118 -71.44 27.78 -5.95
N CYS A 119 -72.22 27.25 -5.00
CA CYS A 119 -71.69 26.35 -3.98
C CYS A 119 -71.07 25.08 -4.59
N GLY A 120 -69.79 24.84 -4.29
CA GLY A 120 -69.07 23.61 -4.66
C GLY A 120 -68.47 23.65 -6.06
N HIS A 121 -68.48 24.82 -6.70
CA HIS A 121 -67.85 25.05 -7.99
C HIS A 121 -66.41 25.56 -7.79
N ALA A 122 -65.48 24.63 -7.59
CA ALA A 122 -64.07 24.95 -7.43
C ALA A 122 -63.44 25.31 -8.79
N CYS A 123 -62.68 26.41 -8.82
CA CYS A 123 -62.01 26.86 -10.02
C CYS A 123 -60.81 25.96 -10.33
N PRO A 124 -60.74 25.38 -11.54
CA PRO A 124 -59.60 24.58 -11.93
C PRO A 124 -58.35 25.46 -12.00
N GLY A 125 -57.25 24.99 -11.40
CA GLY A 125 -55.93 25.53 -11.71
C GLY A 125 -55.48 25.14 -13.12
N ALA A 126 -54.42 25.76 -13.59
CA ALA A 126 -53.76 25.42 -14.85
C ALA A 126 -52.27 25.15 -14.60
N VAL A 127 -51.52 24.81 -15.65
CA VAL A 127 -50.08 24.60 -15.54
C VAL A 127 -49.42 25.87 -14.99
N ASN A 128 -48.68 25.73 -13.88
CA ASN A 128 -48.07 26.82 -13.10
C ASN A 128 -48.99 27.98 -12.70
N ALA A 129 -50.31 27.74 -12.64
CA ALA A 129 -51.33 28.72 -12.27
C ALA A 129 -52.29 28.14 -11.23
N ASP A 130 -52.67 28.95 -10.25
CA ASP A 130 -53.70 28.58 -9.28
C ASP A 130 -55.07 29.08 -9.76
N GLY A 131 -56.12 28.29 -9.49
CA GLY A 131 -57.50 28.67 -9.78
C GLY A 131 -57.94 29.81 -8.86
N ALA A 132 -58.48 30.88 -9.44
CA ALA A 132 -58.92 32.07 -8.73
C ALA A 132 -60.39 32.37 -9.05
N CYS A 133 -61.09 33.05 -8.13
CA CYS A 133 -62.46 33.50 -8.37
C CYS A 133 -62.49 35.02 -8.46
N GLU A 134 -62.85 35.54 -9.63
CA GLU A 134 -62.93 36.97 -9.89
C GLU A 134 -64.37 37.33 -10.29
N GLY A 135 -65.10 37.97 -9.38
CA GLY A 135 -66.47 38.41 -9.62
C GLY A 135 -67.48 37.27 -9.83
N GLY A 136 -67.22 36.10 -9.24
CA GLY A 136 -68.06 34.91 -9.38
C GLY A 136 -67.85 34.10 -10.67
N VAL A 137 -66.78 34.38 -11.40
CA VAL A 137 -66.32 33.60 -12.56
C VAL A 137 -64.93 33.06 -12.27
N CYS A 138 -64.68 31.81 -12.64
CA CYS A 138 -63.35 31.23 -12.49
C CYS A 138 -62.35 31.87 -13.46
N ALA A 139 -61.22 32.28 -12.90
CA ALA A 139 -60.07 32.82 -13.59
C ALA A 139 -58.81 32.03 -13.18
N THR A 140 -57.73 32.17 -13.94
CA THR A 140 -56.42 31.57 -13.65
C THR A 140 -55.45 32.66 -13.21
N ARG A 141 -54.66 32.41 -12.17
CA ARG A 141 -53.62 33.34 -11.71
C ARG A 141 -52.26 32.66 -11.69
N CYS A 142 -51.30 33.22 -12.41
CA CYS A 142 -49.94 32.69 -12.47
C CYS A 142 -49.24 32.73 -11.11
N ARG A 143 -48.46 31.68 -10.85
CA ARG A 143 -47.53 31.65 -9.72
C ARG A 143 -46.35 32.60 -10.00
N PRO A 144 -45.68 33.15 -8.96
CA PRO A 144 -44.49 33.96 -9.15
C PRO A 144 -43.43 33.26 -10.01
N GLY A 145 -42.82 34.00 -10.95
CA GLY A 145 -41.84 33.48 -11.91
C GLY A 145 -42.43 32.81 -13.15
N TRP A 146 -43.76 32.89 -13.34
CA TRP A 146 -44.44 32.35 -14.51
C TRP A 146 -45.37 33.39 -15.14
N ALA A 147 -45.42 33.41 -16.47
CA ALA A 147 -46.23 34.29 -17.28
C ALA A 147 -47.18 33.47 -18.18
N ASP A 148 -48.35 34.04 -18.45
CA ASP A 148 -49.29 33.60 -19.48
C ASP A 148 -49.10 34.55 -20.67
N VAL A 149 -48.34 34.11 -21.68
CA VAL A 149 -47.87 34.99 -22.77
C VAL A 149 -48.81 34.90 -23.98
N ASP A 150 -49.53 33.79 -24.15
CA ASP A 150 -50.43 33.56 -25.28
C ASP A 150 -51.92 33.78 -24.96
N GLY A 151 -52.27 34.04 -23.69
CA GLY A 151 -53.62 34.32 -23.22
C GLY A 151 -54.54 33.09 -23.19
N LEU A 152 -53.98 31.89 -23.31
CA LEU A 152 -54.68 30.63 -23.10
C LEU A 152 -54.55 30.19 -21.64
N PRO A 153 -55.48 29.38 -21.11
CA PRO A 153 -55.42 28.98 -19.70
C PRO A 153 -54.15 28.19 -19.34
N GLY A 154 -53.16 28.86 -18.74
CA GLY A 154 -51.89 28.28 -18.30
C GLY A 154 -50.80 29.35 -18.21
N CYS A 155 -49.82 29.14 -17.34
CA CYS A 155 -48.65 30.01 -17.23
C CYS A 155 -47.45 29.18 -17.69
N GLU A 156 -47.32 29.10 -19.01
CA GLU A 156 -46.40 28.18 -19.67
C GLU A 156 -44.96 28.71 -19.71
N TYR A 157 -44.79 30.03 -19.54
CA TYR A 157 -43.52 30.69 -19.71
C TYR A 157 -42.88 31.02 -18.36
N ALA A 158 -41.65 30.57 -18.13
CA ALA A 158 -40.88 30.93 -16.93
C ALA A 158 -40.03 32.15 -17.24
N CYS A 159 -40.20 33.24 -16.49
CA CYS A 159 -39.43 34.47 -16.68
C CYS A 159 -39.37 35.31 -15.38
N ASP A 160 -38.42 36.23 -15.28
CA ASP A 160 -38.24 37.11 -14.12
C ASP A 160 -38.65 38.57 -14.41
N PHE A 161 -39.86 38.96 -14.06
CA PHE A 161 -40.34 40.35 -14.19
C PHE A 161 -39.54 41.41 -13.39
N GLY A 162 -38.51 41.01 -12.63
CA GLY A 162 -37.63 41.89 -11.86
C GLY A 162 -36.43 42.46 -12.62
N SER A 163 -36.06 41.92 -13.79
CA SER A 163 -34.95 42.38 -14.61
C SER A 163 -35.41 43.19 -15.82
N SER A 164 -34.51 44.00 -16.38
CA SER A 164 -34.69 44.69 -17.68
C SER A 164 -33.49 44.47 -18.60
N THR A 165 -32.72 43.42 -18.32
CA THR A 165 -31.45 43.09 -18.98
C THR A 165 -31.19 41.60 -18.86
N GLU A 166 -30.83 40.99 -19.99
CA GLU A 166 -30.50 39.57 -20.10
C GLU A 166 -29.14 39.17 -19.56
N SER A 167 -29.08 37.98 -18.97
CA SER A 167 -27.85 37.28 -18.63
C SER A 167 -27.77 36.00 -19.46
N CYS A 168 -26.58 35.66 -19.96
CA CYS A 168 -26.32 34.38 -20.64
C CYS A 168 -26.46 33.18 -19.67
N ASN A 169 -27.69 32.74 -19.42
CA ASN A 169 -28.05 31.70 -18.45
C ASN A 169 -29.12 30.72 -18.99
N GLY A 170 -29.66 30.97 -20.19
CA GLY A 170 -30.65 30.13 -20.85
C GLY A 170 -32.09 30.35 -20.34
N ALA A 171 -32.35 31.45 -19.65
CA ALA A 171 -33.66 31.95 -19.28
C ALA A 171 -33.93 33.29 -19.98
N ASP A 172 -35.20 33.63 -20.15
CA ASP A 172 -35.65 34.97 -20.53
C ASP A 172 -35.78 35.76 -19.23
N ASP A 173 -34.74 36.52 -18.92
CA ASP A 173 -34.61 37.25 -17.66
C ASP A 173 -35.48 38.51 -17.66
N ASP A 174 -35.87 39.09 -18.80
CA ASP A 174 -36.67 40.32 -18.87
C ASP A 174 -38.11 40.17 -19.44
N CYS A 175 -38.51 38.93 -19.71
CA CYS A 175 -39.83 38.50 -20.19
C CYS A 175 -40.23 39.12 -21.54
N ASP A 176 -39.29 39.48 -22.42
CA ASP A 176 -39.62 40.04 -23.74
C ASP A 176 -39.91 38.97 -24.82
N GLY A 177 -39.69 37.70 -24.48
CA GLY A 177 -39.89 36.53 -25.32
C GLY A 177 -38.63 36.06 -26.07
N ALA A 178 -37.49 36.72 -25.90
CA ALA A 178 -36.19 36.25 -26.32
C ALA A 178 -35.40 35.70 -25.12
N ILE A 179 -34.56 34.70 -25.37
CA ILE A 179 -33.67 34.11 -24.36
C ILE A 179 -32.27 34.58 -24.69
N ASP A 180 -31.53 35.13 -23.71
CA ASP A 180 -30.14 35.57 -23.86
C ASP A 180 -29.92 36.52 -25.07
N GLU A 181 -30.80 37.49 -25.35
CA GLU A 181 -30.55 38.47 -26.42
C GLU A 181 -29.48 39.50 -26.06
N GLY A 182 -28.85 40.07 -27.10
CA GLY A 182 -27.68 40.95 -26.94
C GLY A 182 -26.33 40.23 -26.85
N PHE A 183 -26.33 38.89 -26.84
CA PHE A 183 -25.16 38.04 -27.04
C PHE A 183 -25.02 37.60 -28.52
N PRO A 184 -23.86 37.06 -28.94
CA PRO A 184 -23.68 36.54 -30.30
C PRO A 184 -24.72 35.50 -30.74
N CYS A 185 -25.24 34.70 -29.80
CA CYS A 185 -26.33 33.75 -30.00
C CYS A 185 -26.92 33.30 -28.64
N ALA A 186 -28.15 32.80 -28.63
CA ALA A 186 -28.80 32.30 -27.42
C ALA A 186 -28.37 30.87 -27.08
N ILE A 187 -28.28 30.49 -25.80
CA ILE A 187 -27.78 29.15 -25.42
C ILE A 187 -28.63 28.05 -26.09
N GLY A 188 -27.96 27.16 -26.83
CA GLY A 188 -28.60 26.05 -27.54
C GLY A 188 -29.25 26.42 -28.88
N GLU A 189 -29.25 27.70 -29.28
CA GLU A 189 -29.74 28.14 -30.58
C GLU A 189 -28.86 27.60 -31.72
N PRO A 190 -29.44 27.09 -32.83
CA PRO A 190 -28.66 26.70 -34.00
C PRO A 190 -28.09 27.93 -34.70
N VAL A 191 -26.76 27.99 -34.79
CA VAL A 191 -26.04 29.09 -35.45
C VAL A 191 -25.03 28.61 -36.46
N SER A 192 -24.75 29.48 -37.44
CA SER A 192 -23.68 29.26 -38.41
C SER A 192 -22.32 29.33 -37.71
N CYS A 193 -21.47 28.35 -37.98
CA CYS A 193 -20.15 28.22 -37.39
C CYS A 193 -19.11 27.83 -38.44
N THR A 194 -17.83 27.97 -38.11
CA THR A 194 -16.73 27.54 -38.99
C THR A 194 -16.29 26.13 -38.62
N THR A 195 -16.34 25.22 -39.59
CA THR A 195 -15.92 23.82 -39.45
C THR A 195 -14.40 23.71 -39.35
N SER A 196 -13.89 22.53 -39.02
CA SER A 196 -12.45 22.24 -38.96
C SER A 196 -11.72 22.41 -40.29
N CYS A 197 -12.41 22.28 -41.44
CA CYS A 197 -11.81 22.49 -42.76
C CYS A 197 -12.06 23.89 -43.35
N GLY A 198 -12.68 24.79 -42.58
CA GLY A 198 -12.91 26.18 -42.98
C GLY A 198 -14.19 26.43 -43.78
N THR A 199 -15.08 25.43 -43.88
CA THR A 199 -16.42 25.60 -44.46
C THR A 199 -17.40 26.16 -43.43
N THR A 200 -18.53 26.70 -43.90
CA THR A 200 -19.61 27.18 -43.02
C THR A 200 -20.53 26.00 -42.69
N GLY A 201 -20.54 25.58 -41.42
CA GLY A 201 -21.40 24.53 -40.89
C GLY A 201 -22.47 25.08 -39.95
N SER A 202 -23.18 24.18 -39.28
CA SER A 202 -24.21 24.51 -38.28
C SER A 202 -23.92 23.81 -36.95
N GLY A 203 -24.06 24.53 -35.84
CA GLY A 203 -23.91 23.96 -34.50
C GLY A 203 -24.70 24.75 -33.47
N ASN A 204 -24.90 24.18 -32.29
CA ASN A 204 -25.66 24.85 -31.23
C ASN A 204 -24.74 25.82 -30.48
N CYS A 205 -25.24 27.02 -30.23
CA CYS A 205 -24.57 28.04 -29.42
C CYS A 205 -24.18 27.46 -28.05
N THR A 206 -22.97 27.80 -27.58
CA THR A 206 -22.41 27.25 -26.36
C THR A 206 -23.05 27.88 -25.12
N ILE A 207 -22.79 27.28 -23.94
CA ILE A 207 -23.21 27.84 -22.63
C ILE A 207 -22.59 29.21 -22.29
N THR A 208 -21.69 29.73 -23.15
CA THR A 208 -21.11 31.06 -23.02
C THR A 208 -21.68 32.04 -24.04
N CYS A 209 -22.77 31.68 -24.72
CA CYS A 209 -23.42 32.46 -25.76
C CYS A 209 -22.48 32.82 -26.92
N GLU A 210 -21.62 31.88 -27.32
CA GLU A 210 -20.74 31.98 -28.48
C GLU A 210 -21.01 30.87 -29.50
N PRO A 211 -20.81 31.10 -30.82
CA PRO A 211 -20.91 30.05 -31.81
C PRO A 211 -19.88 28.94 -31.56
N PRO A 212 -20.24 27.66 -31.75
CA PRO A 212 -19.30 26.56 -31.54
C PRO A 212 -18.17 26.61 -32.57
N ASN A 213 -16.96 26.19 -32.18
CA ASN A 213 -15.81 26.12 -33.08
C ASN A 213 -15.27 24.67 -33.21
N GLY A 214 -14.68 24.37 -34.36
CA GLY A 214 -14.06 23.07 -34.63
C GLY A 214 -15.06 21.91 -34.52
N PRO A 215 -14.84 20.90 -33.65
CA PRO A 215 -15.65 19.68 -33.59
C PRO A 215 -17.10 19.90 -33.11
N GLY A 216 -17.43 21.06 -32.54
CA GLY A 216 -18.80 21.44 -32.18
C GLY A 216 -19.65 21.95 -33.34
N CYS A 217 -19.05 22.14 -34.53
CA CYS A 217 -19.71 22.63 -35.73
C CYS A 217 -19.93 21.47 -36.72
N ALA A 218 -21.19 21.09 -36.96
CA ALA A 218 -21.50 20.06 -37.94
C ALA A 218 -21.32 20.62 -39.35
N PRO A 219 -20.50 19.99 -40.20
CA PRO A 219 -20.27 20.49 -41.54
C PRO A 219 -21.49 20.27 -42.45
N PRO A 220 -21.64 21.07 -43.51
CA PRO A 220 -22.74 20.92 -44.47
C PRO A 220 -22.58 19.63 -45.29
N ALA A 221 -23.69 19.16 -45.88
CA ALA A 221 -23.64 18.05 -46.84
C ALA A 221 -22.95 18.47 -48.15
N GLU A 222 -22.27 17.53 -48.80
CA GLU A 222 -21.56 17.75 -50.05
C GLU A 222 -22.43 18.25 -51.21
N THR A 223 -21.80 19.07 -52.04
CA THR A 223 -22.28 19.51 -53.35
C THR A 223 -21.24 19.20 -54.41
N CYS A 224 -21.70 18.83 -55.61
CA CYS A 224 -20.82 18.46 -56.73
C CYS A 224 -20.04 19.68 -57.30
N ASP A 225 -18.99 20.08 -56.60
CA ASP A 225 -18.15 21.23 -56.95
C ASP A 225 -16.65 20.93 -56.93
N GLY A 226 -16.26 19.72 -56.51
CA GLY A 226 -14.89 19.25 -56.47
C GLY A 226 -14.11 19.70 -55.24
N THR A 227 -14.79 20.28 -54.24
CA THR A 227 -14.22 20.55 -52.91
C THR A 227 -14.66 19.51 -51.90
N ASP A 228 -14.12 19.54 -50.69
CA ASP A 228 -14.49 18.68 -49.55
C ASP A 228 -15.14 19.58 -48.51
N GLN A 229 -16.46 19.49 -48.38
CA GLN A 229 -17.28 20.38 -47.53
C GLN A 229 -17.65 19.75 -46.19
N ASP A 230 -17.74 18.42 -46.12
CA ASP A 230 -18.01 17.63 -44.93
C ASP A 230 -16.75 17.28 -44.10
N CYS A 231 -15.58 17.69 -44.60
CA CYS A 231 -14.27 17.56 -43.98
C CYS A 231 -13.84 16.11 -43.73
N ASP A 232 -14.36 15.14 -44.50
CA ASP A 232 -14.02 13.73 -44.37
C ASP A 232 -12.80 13.30 -45.21
N THR A 233 -12.16 14.25 -45.90
CA THR A 233 -11.02 14.10 -46.82
C THR A 233 -11.36 13.56 -48.20
N VAL A 234 -12.65 13.39 -48.52
CA VAL A 234 -13.14 12.90 -49.82
C VAL A 234 -14.03 13.97 -50.47
N CYS A 235 -13.58 14.49 -51.62
CA CYS A 235 -14.40 15.41 -52.41
C CYS A 235 -15.69 14.76 -52.90
N ASP A 236 -16.79 15.51 -52.87
CA ASP A 236 -18.10 15.11 -53.43
C ASP A 236 -18.55 13.68 -52.97
N ASN A 237 -18.23 13.24 -51.75
CA ASN A 237 -18.60 11.92 -51.23
C ASN A 237 -20.13 11.78 -51.15
N GLY A 238 -20.67 10.72 -51.79
CA GLY A 238 -22.11 10.58 -52.05
C GLY A 238 -22.50 10.77 -53.51
N PHE A 239 -21.59 11.28 -54.36
CA PHE A 239 -21.71 11.29 -55.82
C PHE A 239 -20.85 10.18 -56.48
N GLY A 240 -20.98 10.01 -57.80
CA GLY A 240 -20.33 8.91 -58.53
C GLY A 240 -18.81 9.07 -58.70
N CYS A 241 -18.30 10.30 -58.63
CA CYS A 241 -16.89 10.69 -58.70
C CYS A 241 -16.71 12.18 -58.37
N CYS A 242 -15.49 12.59 -58.00
CA CYS A 242 -15.19 14.01 -57.83
C CYS A 242 -15.16 14.71 -59.19
N ARG A 243 -15.73 15.90 -59.27
CA ARG A 243 -15.76 16.67 -60.53
C ARG A 243 -14.36 16.87 -61.13
N GLY A 244 -14.17 16.46 -62.38
CA GLY A 244 -12.88 16.55 -63.08
C GLY A 244 -11.88 15.42 -62.79
N GLN A 245 -12.22 14.48 -61.89
CA GLN A 245 -11.43 13.28 -61.63
C GLN A 245 -11.31 12.41 -62.90
N VAL A 246 -10.13 11.85 -63.16
CA VAL A 246 -9.93 10.85 -64.23
C VAL A 246 -9.88 9.47 -63.59
N GLY A 247 -10.69 8.55 -64.09
CA GLY A 247 -10.84 7.20 -63.56
C GLY A 247 -10.60 6.15 -64.64
N ALA A 248 -10.11 5.00 -64.23
CA ALA A 248 -9.99 3.83 -65.10
C ALA A 248 -11.38 3.27 -65.44
N CYS A 249 -11.48 2.68 -66.62
CA CYS A 249 -12.67 1.98 -67.09
C CYS A 249 -12.28 0.86 -68.04
N THR A 250 -13.24 -0.01 -68.33
CA THR A 250 -13.11 -1.02 -69.38
C THR A 250 -14.04 -0.65 -70.53
N THR A 251 -13.51 -0.71 -71.74
CA THR A 251 -14.30 -0.49 -72.95
C THR A 251 -15.26 -1.66 -73.18
N SER A 252 -16.21 -1.51 -74.11
CA SER A 252 -17.17 -2.56 -74.47
C SER A 252 -16.52 -3.83 -75.04
N LEU A 253 -15.23 -3.79 -75.36
CA LEU A 253 -14.43 -4.94 -75.84
C LEU A 253 -13.56 -5.57 -74.75
N GLY A 254 -13.59 -5.04 -73.51
CA GLY A 254 -12.82 -5.57 -72.38
C GLY A 254 -11.46 -4.90 -72.17
N ALA A 255 -10.99 -4.07 -73.10
CA ALA A 255 -9.72 -3.36 -72.99
C ALA A 255 -9.78 -2.22 -71.95
N PRO A 256 -8.72 -2.00 -71.16
CA PRO A 256 -8.63 -0.88 -70.22
C PRO A 256 -8.62 0.46 -70.97
N GLY A 257 -9.23 1.48 -70.36
CA GLY A 257 -9.33 2.82 -70.90
C GLY A 257 -9.50 3.86 -69.80
N ALA A 258 -9.58 5.12 -70.20
CA ALA A 258 -9.77 6.24 -69.27
C ALA A 258 -11.10 6.95 -69.53
N ARG A 259 -11.72 7.43 -68.44
CA ARG A 259 -12.92 8.28 -68.44
C ARG A 259 -12.77 9.44 -67.46
N THR A 260 -13.35 10.58 -67.78
CA THR A 260 -13.29 11.79 -66.95
C THR A 260 -14.65 12.05 -66.31
N CYS A 261 -14.65 12.47 -65.05
CA CYS A 261 -15.85 12.81 -64.29
C CYS A 261 -16.44 14.15 -64.75
N GLY A 262 -17.71 14.14 -65.12
CA GLY A 262 -18.46 15.27 -65.65
C GLY A 262 -18.83 16.32 -64.61
N ALA A 263 -19.49 17.39 -65.08
CA ALA A 263 -19.98 18.48 -64.22
C ALA A 263 -21.17 18.08 -63.32
N ASP A 264 -21.73 16.89 -63.55
CA ASP A 264 -22.79 16.24 -62.79
C ASP A 264 -22.24 15.15 -61.84
N CYS A 265 -20.92 15.12 -61.61
CA CYS A 265 -20.23 14.14 -60.78
C CYS A 265 -20.54 12.68 -61.16
N SER A 266 -20.69 12.46 -62.47
CA SER A 266 -20.87 11.15 -63.10
C SER A 266 -19.75 10.87 -64.10
N TRP A 267 -19.35 9.60 -64.19
CA TRP A 267 -18.26 9.20 -65.08
C TRP A 267 -18.65 9.27 -66.57
N GLY A 268 -17.80 9.89 -67.40
CA GLY A 268 -17.96 9.91 -68.86
C GLY A 268 -17.67 8.58 -69.59
N ALA A 269 -17.75 8.61 -70.92
CA ALA A 269 -17.51 7.44 -71.78
C ALA A 269 -16.03 7.00 -71.76
N CYS A 270 -15.79 5.69 -71.90
CA CYS A 270 -14.46 5.08 -71.85
C CYS A 270 -13.73 5.17 -73.20
N THR A 271 -12.49 5.64 -73.22
CA THR A 271 -11.62 5.70 -74.42
C THR A 271 -10.45 4.72 -74.29
N ALA A 272 -10.20 3.86 -75.29
CA ALA A 272 -9.16 2.82 -75.28
C ALA A 272 -7.74 3.41 -75.34
N SER A 273 -6.80 2.82 -74.60
CA SER A 273 -5.35 3.01 -74.77
C SER A 273 -4.81 1.97 -75.77
N GLY A 274 -3.74 2.28 -76.52
CA GLY A 274 -3.06 1.30 -77.40
C GLY A 274 -2.47 0.10 -76.63
N GLU A 275 -1.83 -0.83 -77.36
CA GLU A 275 -1.35 -2.13 -76.87
C GLU A 275 -0.69 -2.07 -75.49
N ALA A 276 -1.14 -2.93 -74.57
CA ALA A 276 -0.53 -3.09 -73.27
C ALA A 276 0.26 -4.39 -73.26
N CYS A 277 1.47 -4.37 -72.69
CA CYS A 277 2.30 -5.56 -72.52
C CYS A 277 1.61 -6.60 -71.62
N ASN A 278 0.77 -7.44 -72.21
CA ASN A 278 -0.10 -8.38 -71.51
C ASN A 278 -0.23 -9.72 -72.24
N GLY A 279 0.43 -9.88 -73.40
CA GLY A 279 0.44 -11.11 -74.18
C GLY A 279 -0.85 -11.36 -74.95
N ALA A 280 -1.73 -10.37 -75.00
CA ALA A 280 -2.93 -10.32 -75.81
C ALA A 280 -2.75 -9.32 -76.96
N ASP A 281 -3.75 -9.30 -77.81
CA ASP A 281 -3.94 -8.40 -78.93
C ASP A 281 -5.04 -7.42 -78.46
N ASP A 282 -4.64 -6.31 -77.83
CA ASP A 282 -5.54 -5.43 -77.08
C ASP A 282 -6.32 -4.44 -77.96
N ASP A 283 -5.80 -4.14 -79.13
CA ASP A 283 -6.38 -3.24 -80.13
C ASP A 283 -6.98 -3.98 -81.34
N GLY A 284 -6.71 -5.29 -81.45
CA GLY A 284 -7.41 -6.24 -82.33
C GLY A 284 -6.83 -6.34 -83.73
N ASP A 285 -5.53 -6.11 -83.91
CA ASP A 285 -4.82 -6.14 -85.19
C ASP A 285 -4.22 -7.51 -85.57
N GLY A 286 -4.19 -8.45 -84.63
CA GLY A 286 -3.74 -9.83 -84.82
C GLY A 286 -2.29 -10.11 -84.40
N LEU A 287 -1.59 -9.15 -83.82
CA LEU A 287 -0.27 -9.30 -83.21
C LEU A 287 -0.38 -9.15 -81.67
N CYS A 288 0.58 -9.73 -80.94
CA CYS A 288 0.63 -9.56 -79.48
C CYS A 288 1.83 -8.71 -79.10
N ASP A 289 1.57 -7.63 -78.36
CA ASP A 289 2.56 -6.72 -77.81
C ASP A 289 3.58 -6.17 -78.86
N GLU A 290 3.19 -5.93 -80.10
CA GLU A 290 4.10 -5.60 -81.23
C GLU A 290 4.73 -4.21 -81.16
N ASP A 291 4.23 -3.35 -80.28
CA ASP A 291 4.88 -2.10 -79.90
C ASP A 291 6.07 -2.32 -78.91
N PHE A 292 6.41 -3.58 -78.56
CA PHE A 292 7.46 -3.97 -77.60
C PHE A 292 8.50 -4.99 -78.16
N GLU A 293 9.57 -5.30 -77.38
CA GLU A 293 10.74 -6.09 -77.83
C GLU A 293 10.46 -7.60 -77.97
N CYS A 294 9.51 -8.13 -77.19
CA CYS A 294 9.06 -9.51 -77.25
C CYS A 294 7.62 -9.62 -76.69
N CYS A 295 6.87 -10.62 -77.14
CA CYS A 295 5.53 -10.88 -76.62
C CYS A 295 5.61 -11.53 -75.23
N LEU A 296 4.77 -11.03 -74.30
CA LEU A 296 4.78 -11.41 -72.89
C LEU A 296 4.61 -12.93 -72.73
N GLY A 297 5.51 -13.54 -71.96
CA GLY A 297 5.46 -14.98 -71.67
C GLY A 297 6.18 -15.89 -72.68
N SER A 298 6.78 -15.33 -73.74
CA SER A 298 7.69 -16.08 -74.62
C SER A 298 9.03 -16.43 -73.94
N THR A 299 9.64 -17.57 -74.27
CA THR A 299 10.93 -18.01 -73.70
C THR A 299 12.02 -18.16 -74.77
N GLY A 300 13.26 -17.80 -74.42
CA GLY A 300 14.43 -17.86 -75.29
C GLY A 300 15.68 -18.37 -74.57
N ALA A 301 16.67 -18.88 -75.31
CA ALA A 301 17.94 -19.34 -74.74
C ALA A 301 18.93 -18.19 -74.49
N CYS A 302 19.80 -18.34 -73.50
CA CYS A 302 20.83 -17.36 -73.13
C CYS A 302 22.04 -18.03 -72.44
N THR A 303 23.15 -17.30 -72.30
CA THR A 303 24.36 -17.75 -71.58
C THR A 303 24.47 -16.99 -70.27
N THR A 304 24.71 -17.70 -69.17
CA THR A 304 24.78 -17.13 -67.81
C THR A 304 26.17 -16.58 -67.52
N THR A 305 26.28 -15.77 -66.45
CA THR A 305 27.53 -15.11 -66.05
C THR A 305 28.62 -16.10 -65.60
N CYS A 306 28.25 -17.30 -65.13
CA CYS A 306 29.18 -18.36 -64.72
C CYS A 306 29.45 -19.41 -65.82
N GLY A 307 28.88 -19.23 -67.03
CA GLY A 307 29.18 -20.05 -68.20
C GLY A 307 28.22 -21.23 -68.46
N SER A 308 27.13 -21.35 -67.69
CA SER A 308 26.06 -22.34 -67.90
C SER A 308 25.04 -21.88 -68.96
N THR A 309 24.31 -22.83 -69.56
CA THR A 309 23.26 -22.54 -70.54
C THR A 309 21.94 -22.31 -69.80
N GLY A 310 21.42 -21.07 -69.84
CA GLY A 310 20.20 -20.66 -69.14
C GLY A 310 19.02 -20.37 -70.07
N SER A 311 17.88 -20.03 -69.48
CA SER A 311 16.65 -19.62 -70.17
C SER A 311 16.24 -18.22 -69.73
N ARG A 312 15.77 -17.39 -70.65
CA ARG A 312 15.21 -16.06 -70.37
C ARG A 312 13.76 -16.02 -70.82
N SER A 313 12.93 -15.38 -70.00
CA SER A 313 11.52 -15.19 -70.29
C SER A 313 11.27 -13.71 -70.61
N CYS A 314 10.40 -13.44 -71.57
CA CYS A 314 9.95 -12.10 -71.85
C CYS A 314 9.17 -11.57 -70.64
N SER A 315 9.64 -10.47 -70.05
CA SER A 315 9.13 -9.90 -68.80
C SER A 315 7.81 -9.16 -69.02
N THR A 316 7.15 -8.75 -67.93
CA THR A 316 5.94 -7.90 -67.91
C THR A 316 6.15 -6.48 -68.46
N THR A 317 7.37 -6.16 -68.93
CA THR A 317 7.67 -4.94 -69.68
C THR A 317 7.96 -5.24 -71.15
N CYS A 318 7.70 -6.48 -71.58
CA CYS A 318 7.87 -6.97 -72.93
C CYS A 318 9.29 -6.74 -73.44
N SER A 319 10.24 -7.06 -72.56
CA SER A 319 11.69 -7.05 -72.80
C SER A 319 12.26 -8.39 -72.34
N TRP A 320 13.38 -8.81 -72.94
CA TRP A 320 14.00 -10.06 -72.51
C TRP A 320 14.51 -9.93 -71.06
N GLY A 321 14.00 -10.78 -70.17
CA GLY A 321 14.48 -10.87 -68.81
C GLY A 321 15.93 -11.32 -68.71
N THR A 322 16.50 -11.18 -67.51
CA THR A 322 17.84 -11.70 -67.20
C THR A 322 17.90 -13.21 -67.43
N CYS A 323 19.06 -13.70 -67.86
CA CYS A 323 19.23 -15.12 -68.09
C CYS A 323 19.07 -15.90 -66.78
N SER A 324 18.03 -16.74 -66.71
CA SER A 324 17.80 -17.63 -65.57
C SER A 324 18.68 -18.88 -65.73
N PRO A 325 19.60 -19.12 -64.81
CA PRO A 325 20.50 -20.25 -64.84
C PRO A 325 19.74 -21.55 -64.46
N PRO A 326 20.24 -22.73 -64.88
CA PRO A 326 19.58 -24.00 -64.61
C PRO A 326 19.57 -24.35 -63.09
N PRO A 327 18.67 -25.25 -62.64
CA PRO A 327 18.64 -25.72 -61.25
C PRO A 327 19.90 -26.50 -60.87
N GLU A 328 20.27 -26.43 -59.60
CA GLU A 328 21.47 -27.08 -59.04
C GLU A 328 21.43 -28.61 -59.08
N THR A 329 22.62 -29.20 -59.19
CA THR A 329 22.84 -30.64 -58.99
C THR A 329 23.97 -30.86 -57.99
N CYS A 330 23.85 -31.86 -57.10
CA CYS A 330 24.80 -32.11 -55.99
C CYS A 330 26.17 -32.61 -56.52
N ASN A 331 26.97 -31.68 -57.03
CA ASN A 331 28.20 -31.93 -57.79
C ASN A 331 29.39 -31.06 -57.29
N GLY A 332 29.16 -30.13 -56.36
CA GLY A 332 30.15 -29.24 -55.77
C GLY A 332 30.41 -27.95 -56.57
N LEU A 333 29.56 -27.63 -57.55
CA LEU A 333 29.61 -26.44 -58.38
C LEU A 333 28.37 -25.57 -58.12
N ASP A 334 28.41 -24.34 -58.65
CA ASP A 334 27.34 -23.34 -58.60
C ASP A 334 26.71 -23.26 -60.00
N ASP A 335 25.82 -24.22 -60.30
CA ASP A 335 25.16 -24.36 -61.60
C ASP A 335 24.14 -23.22 -61.87
N ASN A 336 23.58 -22.65 -60.79
CA ASN A 336 22.58 -21.59 -60.75
C ASN A 336 23.20 -20.18 -60.56
N CYS A 337 24.53 -20.08 -60.57
CA CYS A 337 25.32 -18.86 -60.47
C CYS A 337 24.94 -17.91 -59.30
N ASN A 338 24.41 -18.41 -58.18
CA ASN A 338 23.99 -17.58 -57.05
C ASN A 338 25.11 -17.35 -56.01
N GLY A 339 26.30 -17.89 -56.26
CA GLY A 339 27.45 -17.80 -55.37
C GLY A 339 27.50 -18.89 -54.30
N LEU A 340 26.58 -19.85 -54.32
CA LEU A 340 26.50 -20.99 -53.42
C LEU A 340 26.52 -22.28 -54.25
N CYS A 341 27.22 -23.29 -53.76
CA CYS A 341 27.29 -24.59 -54.40
C CYS A 341 26.11 -25.49 -53.98
N ASP A 342 25.56 -26.27 -54.91
CA ASP A 342 24.59 -27.34 -54.67
C ASP A 342 23.28 -26.94 -53.92
N ASP A 343 22.94 -25.66 -53.84
CA ASP A 343 21.79 -25.21 -53.06
C ASP A 343 20.46 -25.57 -53.78
N GLY A 344 19.64 -26.39 -53.13
CA GLY A 344 18.45 -26.98 -53.75
C GLY A 344 18.65 -28.37 -54.36
N ALA A 345 19.90 -28.85 -54.49
CA ALA A 345 20.20 -30.27 -54.70
C ALA A 345 20.46 -31.04 -53.37
N GLY A 346 20.58 -30.30 -52.27
CA GLY A 346 20.63 -30.76 -50.89
C GLY A 346 20.63 -29.58 -49.90
N GLU A 347 20.87 -29.85 -48.61
CA GLU A 347 20.89 -28.85 -47.53
C GLU A 347 22.24 -28.10 -47.41
N CYS A 348 23.28 -28.55 -48.14
CA CYS A 348 24.63 -28.00 -48.06
C CYS A 348 25.53 -28.40 -49.24
N CYS A 349 26.55 -27.60 -49.52
CA CYS A 349 27.61 -27.94 -50.46
C CYS A 349 28.40 -29.16 -49.98
N ARG A 350 28.62 -30.12 -50.88
CA ARG A 350 29.38 -31.33 -50.53
C ARG A 350 30.77 -31.00 -49.95
N GLY A 351 31.04 -31.48 -48.74
CA GLY A 351 32.32 -31.25 -48.05
C GLY A 351 32.43 -29.91 -47.28
N ALA A 352 31.41 -29.05 -47.35
CA ALA A 352 31.38 -27.84 -46.53
C ALA A 352 31.20 -28.17 -45.04
N SER A 353 31.84 -27.40 -44.17
CA SER A 353 31.56 -27.38 -42.73
C SER A 353 30.60 -26.24 -42.42
N GLY A 354 29.64 -26.50 -41.52
CA GLY A 354 28.64 -25.51 -41.12
C GLY A 354 28.26 -25.63 -39.65
N PRO A 355 27.68 -24.57 -39.05
CA PRO A 355 27.24 -24.58 -37.67
C PRO A 355 25.98 -25.43 -37.48
N CYS A 356 25.85 -26.04 -36.30
CA CYS A 356 24.66 -26.77 -35.85
C CYS A 356 24.36 -26.46 -34.39
N SER A 357 23.09 -26.55 -34.01
CA SER A 357 22.69 -26.48 -32.61
C SER A 357 22.85 -27.85 -31.96
N THR A 358 23.57 -27.91 -30.85
CA THR A 358 23.69 -29.11 -30.02
C THR A 358 22.49 -29.26 -29.08
N SER A 359 22.35 -30.40 -28.40
CA SER A 359 21.26 -30.65 -27.46
C SER A 359 21.25 -29.75 -26.21
N CYS A 360 22.38 -29.11 -25.89
CA CYS A 360 22.53 -28.20 -24.76
C CYS A 360 22.48 -26.72 -25.16
N GLY A 361 22.28 -26.40 -26.45
CA GLY A 361 22.12 -25.03 -26.94
C GLY A 361 23.41 -24.35 -27.43
N SER A 362 24.56 -25.05 -27.41
CA SER A 362 25.81 -24.56 -27.98
C SER A 362 25.85 -24.71 -29.51
N THR A 363 26.72 -23.94 -30.17
CA THR A 363 26.90 -24.00 -31.63
C THR A 363 28.06 -24.95 -31.96
N GLY A 364 27.73 -26.18 -32.34
CA GLY A 364 28.69 -27.18 -32.84
C GLY A 364 28.97 -27.06 -34.33
N THR A 365 29.83 -27.95 -34.83
CA THR A 365 30.18 -28.05 -36.25
C THR A 365 29.71 -29.36 -36.85
N ARG A 366 29.22 -29.31 -38.08
CA ARG A 366 28.78 -30.46 -38.87
C ARG A 366 29.39 -30.38 -40.26
N THR A 367 29.67 -31.53 -40.86
CA THR A 367 30.23 -31.61 -42.21
C THR A 367 29.19 -32.14 -43.18
N CYS A 368 29.10 -31.52 -44.34
CA CYS A 368 28.17 -31.90 -45.39
C CYS A 368 28.61 -33.22 -46.04
N SER A 369 27.70 -34.19 -46.03
CA SER A 369 27.92 -35.54 -46.56
C SER A 369 27.94 -35.59 -48.09
N ALA A 370 28.31 -36.75 -48.64
CA ALA A 370 28.33 -36.98 -50.09
C ALA A 370 26.95 -36.93 -50.77
N SER A 371 25.86 -36.93 -50.00
CA SER A 371 24.48 -36.79 -50.46
C SER A 371 23.93 -35.37 -50.24
N CYS A 372 24.81 -34.37 -50.06
CA CYS A 372 24.45 -32.97 -49.79
C CYS A 372 23.50 -32.81 -48.59
N GLY A 373 23.63 -33.67 -47.57
CA GLY A 373 22.92 -33.56 -46.30
C GLY A 373 23.90 -33.33 -45.15
N TRP A 374 23.51 -32.53 -44.17
CA TRP A 374 24.32 -32.25 -43.00
C TRP A 374 24.57 -33.50 -42.14
N GLY A 375 25.84 -33.79 -41.84
CA GLY A 375 26.23 -34.85 -40.91
C GLY A 375 25.87 -34.54 -39.45
N ALA A 376 26.15 -35.50 -38.56
CA ALA A 376 25.91 -35.34 -37.12
C ALA A 376 26.67 -34.12 -36.55
N CYS A 377 26.00 -33.40 -35.65
CA CYS A 377 26.57 -32.24 -35.00
C CYS A 377 27.67 -32.67 -34.03
N THR A 378 28.87 -32.13 -34.21
CA THR A 378 29.99 -32.31 -33.29
C THR A 378 30.04 -31.08 -32.38
N PRO A 379 29.78 -31.23 -31.07
CA PRO A 379 29.85 -30.12 -30.12
C PRO A 379 31.25 -29.48 -30.11
N PRO A 380 31.35 -28.17 -29.85
CA PRO A 380 32.64 -27.52 -29.70
C PRO A 380 33.35 -28.00 -28.40
N PRO A 381 34.68 -27.88 -28.31
CA PRO A 381 35.39 -28.01 -27.04
C PRO A 381 34.96 -26.92 -26.05
N GLU A 382 35.07 -27.20 -24.75
CA GLU A 382 34.71 -26.23 -23.71
C GLU A 382 35.49 -24.93 -23.80
N THR A 383 34.78 -23.83 -23.59
CA THR A 383 35.35 -22.51 -23.40
C THR A 383 34.88 -21.95 -22.07
N CYS A 384 35.77 -21.28 -21.33
CA CYS A 384 35.43 -20.67 -20.05
C CYS A 384 34.34 -19.60 -20.16
N ASN A 385 33.08 -19.98 -20.03
CA ASN A 385 31.94 -19.10 -20.25
C ASN A 385 30.76 -19.39 -19.33
N GLY A 386 30.86 -20.40 -18.46
CA GLY A 386 29.82 -20.76 -17.49
C GLY A 386 28.71 -21.65 -18.08
N LEU A 387 28.90 -22.15 -19.29
CA LEU A 387 27.99 -23.06 -19.99
C LEU A 387 28.66 -24.43 -20.16
N ASP A 388 27.84 -25.42 -20.48
CA ASP A 388 28.28 -26.76 -20.90
C ASP A 388 28.33 -26.73 -22.43
N ASP A 389 29.47 -26.35 -23.00
CA ASP A 389 29.61 -26.15 -24.45
C ASP A 389 29.61 -27.49 -25.21
N ASN A 390 30.10 -28.56 -24.59
CA ASN A 390 30.24 -29.88 -25.18
C ASN A 390 29.08 -30.85 -24.87
N CYS A 391 28.10 -30.38 -24.08
CA CYS A 391 26.86 -31.06 -23.71
C CYS A 391 27.04 -32.36 -22.91
N ASN A 392 28.08 -32.48 -22.11
CA ASN A 392 28.33 -33.69 -21.34
C ASN A 392 27.79 -33.62 -19.90
N GLY A 393 27.15 -32.51 -19.53
CA GLY A 393 26.56 -32.26 -18.23
C GLY A 393 27.49 -31.56 -17.23
N VAL A 394 28.66 -31.11 -17.65
CA VAL A 394 29.63 -30.40 -16.81
C VAL A 394 30.05 -29.10 -17.49
N CYS A 395 29.74 -27.95 -16.86
CA CYS A 395 30.18 -26.66 -17.39
C CYS A 395 31.67 -26.40 -17.16
N ASP A 396 32.33 -25.84 -18.18
CA ASP A 396 33.76 -25.47 -18.20
C ASP A 396 34.73 -26.57 -17.73
N GLU A 397 34.49 -27.83 -18.12
CA GLU A 397 35.34 -28.93 -17.70
C GLU A 397 36.79 -28.81 -18.23
N GLY A 398 37.76 -29.09 -17.36
CA GLY A 398 39.18 -28.79 -17.64
C GLY A 398 39.67 -27.47 -17.05
N TYR A 399 38.78 -26.64 -16.51
CA TYR A 399 39.10 -25.48 -15.68
C TYR A 399 38.90 -25.75 -14.18
N SER A 400 39.32 -24.83 -13.31
CA SER A 400 39.23 -25.00 -11.85
C SER A 400 37.80 -24.89 -11.32
N CYS A 401 36.92 -24.19 -12.03
CA CYS A 401 35.50 -24.05 -11.73
C CYS A 401 34.74 -23.36 -12.86
N CYS A 402 33.41 -23.47 -12.82
CA CYS A 402 32.50 -22.92 -13.81
C CYS A 402 32.36 -21.39 -13.66
N ALA A 403 32.54 -20.63 -14.74
CA ALA A 403 32.56 -19.16 -14.71
C ALA A 403 31.26 -18.59 -14.14
N GLY A 404 31.37 -17.59 -13.27
CA GLY A 404 30.22 -16.93 -12.65
C GLY A 404 29.54 -17.74 -11.55
N THR A 405 29.96 -18.97 -11.27
CA THR A 405 29.47 -19.74 -10.13
C THR A 405 30.13 -19.29 -8.82
N THR A 406 29.36 -19.35 -7.74
CA THR A 406 29.86 -19.10 -6.38
C THR A 406 30.10 -20.43 -5.69
N LEU A 407 31.33 -20.67 -5.26
CA LEU A 407 31.73 -21.87 -4.53
C LEU A 407 31.86 -21.55 -3.05
N ALA A 408 31.41 -22.48 -2.21
CA ALA A 408 31.75 -22.45 -0.79
C ALA A 408 33.23 -22.78 -0.62
N CYS A 409 33.90 -22.03 0.25
CA CYS A 409 35.32 -22.18 0.51
C CYS A 409 35.61 -21.86 1.99
N THR A 410 36.82 -22.16 2.41
CA THR A 410 37.33 -21.70 3.71
C THR A 410 38.33 -20.58 3.42
N THR A 411 38.14 -19.42 4.02
CA THR A 411 39.07 -18.29 3.89
C THR A 411 40.44 -18.70 4.45
N SER A 412 41.49 -17.93 4.15
CA SER A 412 42.80 -18.09 4.79
C SER A 412 42.75 -17.96 6.32
N CYS A 413 41.66 -17.38 6.83
CA CYS A 413 41.40 -17.08 8.23
C CYS A 413 40.62 -18.22 8.93
N GLY A 414 40.26 -19.29 8.19
CA GLY A 414 39.54 -20.45 8.71
C GLY A 414 38.02 -20.25 8.79
N THR A 415 37.50 -19.12 8.31
CA THR A 415 36.07 -18.80 8.30
C THR A 415 35.39 -19.34 7.04
N PRO A 416 34.12 -19.78 7.09
CA PRO A 416 33.35 -20.14 5.90
C PRO A 416 33.14 -18.91 5.02
N GLY A 417 33.63 -18.98 3.79
CA GLY A 417 33.53 -17.91 2.82
C GLY A 417 32.91 -18.38 1.50
N THR A 418 32.80 -17.43 0.59
CA THR A 418 32.42 -17.68 -0.78
C THR A 418 33.49 -17.13 -1.71
N GLN A 419 33.84 -17.91 -2.73
CA GLN A 419 34.69 -17.45 -3.82
C GLN A 419 33.88 -17.46 -5.11
N THR A 420 33.97 -16.37 -5.86
CA THR A 420 33.33 -16.28 -7.17
C THR A 420 34.33 -16.70 -8.22
N CYS A 421 33.91 -17.61 -9.10
CA CYS A 421 34.71 -18.00 -10.25
C CYS A 421 34.73 -16.89 -11.28
N SER A 422 35.92 -16.35 -11.54
CA SER A 422 36.11 -15.25 -12.47
C SER A 422 35.74 -15.67 -13.90
N GLY A 423 35.64 -14.70 -14.80
CA GLY A 423 35.53 -14.96 -16.25
C GLY A 423 36.76 -15.62 -16.88
N SER A 424 37.75 -16.03 -16.07
CA SER A 424 38.89 -16.86 -16.47
C SER A 424 38.86 -18.25 -15.84
N CYS A 425 37.70 -18.66 -15.28
CA CYS A 425 37.45 -19.98 -14.68
C CYS A 425 38.49 -20.37 -13.64
N SER A 426 38.95 -19.34 -12.94
CA SER A 426 39.87 -19.42 -11.83
C SER A 426 39.08 -19.09 -10.57
N ALA A 427 39.24 -19.93 -9.56
CA ALA A 427 38.74 -19.65 -8.23
C ALA A 427 39.33 -18.30 -7.75
N GLY A 428 38.46 -17.30 -7.55
CA GLY A 428 38.87 -16.03 -6.95
C GLY A 428 39.27 -16.20 -5.48
N THR A 429 39.70 -15.11 -4.85
CA THR A 429 39.98 -15.09 -3.42
C THR A 429 38.72 -15.49 -2.64
N CYS A 430 38.89 -16.40 -1.68
CA CYS A 430 37.83 -16.81 -0.78
C CYS A 430 37.62 -15.72 0.27
N CYS A 431 36.44 -15.10 0.27
CA CYS A 431 36.09 -14.01 1.17
C CYS A 431 34.74 -14.30 1.84
N ALA A 432 34.65 -14.01 3.13
CA ALA A 432 33.38 -13.99 3.84
C ALA A 432 32.61 -12.71 3.50
N SER A 433 31.30 -12.73 3.70
CA SER A 433 30.45 -11.55 3.50
C SER A 433 30.45 -10.58 4.68
N ALA A 434 31.03 -10.98 5.82
CA ALA A 434 31.08 -10.20 7.06
C ALA A 434 32.39 -10.51 7.82
N GLU A 435 32.92 -9.50 8.52
CA GLU A 435 34.09 -9.66 9.40
C GLU A 435 33.76 -10.47 10.66
N THR A 436 34.71 -11.32 11.08
CA THR A 436 34.69 -11.94 12.41
C THR A 436 35.58 -11.15 13.36
N CYS A 437 35.00 -10.12 13.99
CA CYS A 437 35.74 -9.20 14.86
C CYS A 437 36.59 -9.90 15.93
N GLY A 438 37.87 -9.52 16.03
CA GLY A 438 38.80 -9.95 17.06
C GLY A 438 39.58 -11.23 16.72
N ASN A 439 39.55 -11.67 15.46
CA ASN A 439 40.38 -12.78 14.98
C ASN A 439 41.69 -12.31 14.34
N GLY A 440 41.93 -10.99 14.24
CA GLY A 440 43.16 -10.41 13.70
C GLY A 440 43.37 -10.70 12.21
N CYS A 441 42.29 -10.97 11.49
CA CYS A 441 42.28 -11.33 10.09
C CYS A 441 41.35 -10.42 9.27
N ASP A 442 41.59 -10.34 7.96
CA ASP A 442 40.73 -9.66 6.97
C ASP A 442 39.80 -10.73 6.37
N ASP A 443 38.63 -10.96 6.97
CA ASP A 443 37.71 -12.03 6.54
C ASP A 443 36.97 -11.66 5.25
N ASN A 444 36.67 -10.38 5.03
CA ASN A 444 35.90 -9.88 3.90
C ASN A 444 36.78 -9.43 2.71
N CYS A 445 38.11 -9.52 2.87
CA CYS A 445 39.13 -9.21 1.87
C CYS A 445 39.13 -7.75 1.38
N ASN A 446 38.70 -6.78 2.18
CA ASN A 446 38.70 -5.38 1.77
C ASN A 446 40.04 -4.67 2.03
N GLY A 447 41.04 -5.38 2.56
CA GLY A 447 42.39 -4.89 2.81
C GLY A 447 42.57 -4.22 4.17
N SER A 448 41.54 -4.26 5.03
CA SER A 448 41.61 -3.84 6.43
C SER A 448 41.41 -5.07 7.32
N VAL A 449 41.91 -5.00 8.56
CA VAL A 449 41.74 -6.09 9.55
C VAL A 449 40.73 -5.59 10.57
N ASP A 450 39.70 -6.40 10.85
CA ASP A 450 38.68 -6.16 11.89
C ASP A 450 37.94 -4.80 11.76
N GLU A 451 37.72 -4.30 10.55
CA GLU A 451 36.99 -3.05 10.28
C GLU A 451 35.46 -3.22 10.22
N GLY A 452 34.71 -2.12 10.34
CA GLY A 452 33.24 -2.18 10.40
C GLY A 452 32.70 -2.80 11.69
N CYS A 453 33.57 -3.19 12.62
CA CYS A 453 33.28 -3.52 14.01
C CYS A 453 32.92 -2.26 14.81
N SER A 454 31.92 -1.48 14.37
CA SER A 454 31.37 -0.42 15.20
C SER A 454 30.59 -1.07 16.34
N THR A 455 31.22 -1.19 17.51
CA THR A 455 30.52 -1.45 18.76
C THR A 455 29.60 -0.25 18.98
N GLY A 456 28.30 -0.41 18.80
CA GLY A 456 27.31 0.65 19.04
C GLY A 456 27.32 1.22 20.47
N ASN A 457 28.24 0.75 21.31
CA ASN A 457 28.46 1.07 22.70
C ASN A 457 29.94 1.31 23.08
N ASP A 458 30.74 1.76 22.11
CA ASP A 458 32.16 2.09 22.30
C ASP A 458 32.40 3.17 23.38
N SER A 459 31.49 4.12 23.51
CA SER A 459 31.53 5.14 24.57
C SER A 459 30.41 4.96 25.60
N CYS A 460 30.61 5.48 26.81
CA CYS A 460 29.57 5.50 27.84
C CYS A 460 28.27 6.19 27.38
N GLY A 461 28.37 7.27 26.59
CA GLY A 461 27.19 7.97 26.05
C GLY A 461 26.34 7.09 25.13
N SER A 462 26.98 6.13 24.48
CA SER A 462 26.37 5.13 23.60
C SER A 462 26.10 3.79 24.29
N ALA A 463 26.23 3.68 25.62
CA ALA A 463 26.10 2.42 26.34
C ALA A 463 24.81 1.65 25.98
N THR A 464 24.96 0.37 25.63
CA THR A 464 23.86 -0.51 25.26
C THR A 464 22.94 -0.74 26.46
N ALA A 465 21.64 -0.51 26.30
CA ALA A 465 20.67 -0.73 27.36
C ALA A 465 20.38 -2.23 27.54
N LEU A 466 20.59 -2.73 28.76
CA LEU A 466 20.25 -4.07 29.19
C LEU A 466 18.95 -4.05 29.99
N THR A 467 18.05 -4.97 29.63
CA THR A 467 16.85 -5.25 30.42
C THR A 467 17.17 -6.43 31.32
N LEU A 468 17.27 -6.18 32.63
CA LEU A 468 17.54 -7.25 33.59
C LEU A 468 16.29 -8.12 33.77
N SER A 469 16.48 -9.44 33.63
CA SER A 469 15.45 -10.42 33.96
C SER A 469 15.47 -10.73 35.46
N ALA A 470 14.44 -11.43 35.98
CA ALA A 470 14.50 -11.89 37.37
C ALA A 470 15.70 -12.85 37.65
N GLY A 471 16.21 -13.52 36.62
CA GLY A 471 17.43 -14.34 36.67
C GLY A 471 18.62 -13.73 35.94
N ARG A 472 19.67 -14.52 35.75
CA ARG A 472 20.93 -14.09 35.12
C ARG A 472 20.68 -13.49 33.75
N THR A 473 21.21 -12.30 33.55
CA THR A 473 21.35 -11.68 32.23
C THR A 473 22.78 -11.90 31.75
N THR A 474 22.95 -12.59 30.62
CA THR A 474 24.28 -12.84 30.03
C THR A 474 24.36 -12.16 28.66
N VAL A 475 25.45 -11.43 28.45
CA VAL A 475 25.75 -10.74 27.19
C VAL A 475 27.15 -11.13 26.74
N THR A 476 27.30 -11.37 25.44
CA THR A 476 28.60 -11.64 24.81
C THR A 476 28.94 -10.53 23.83
N GLY A 477 30.22 -10.23 23.69
CA GLY A 477 30.72 -9.22 22.76
C GLY A 477 32.23 -9.29 22.62
N THR A 478 32.82 -8.25 22.03
CA THR A 478 34.27 -8.09 21.96
C THR A 478 34.66 -6.66 22.34
N THR A 479 35.78 -6.50 23.03
CA THR A 479 36.44 -5.20 23.22
C THR A 479 37.46 -4.91 22.12
N ALA A 480 37.80 -5.88 21.27
CA ALA A 480 38.74 -5.64 20.17
C ALA A 480 38.20 -4.57 19.21
N GLY A 481 39.02 -3.57 18.91
CA GLY A 481 38.67 -2.44 18.03
C GLY A 481 37.96 -1.27 18.71
N ALA A 482 37.60 -1.40 19.99
CA ALA A 482 36.99 -0.32 20.78
C ALA A 482 38.03 0.76 21.18
N THR A 483 37.55 1.96 21.50
CA THR A 483 38.37 3.00 22.13
C THR A 483 38.58 2.72 23.62
N SER A 484 39.62 3.35 24.18
CA SER A 484 39.86 3.34 25.62
C SER A 484 39.31 4.63 26.21
N ASP A 485 38.07 4.56 26.70
CA ASP A 485 37.29 5.67 27.24
C ASP A 485 37.09 5.55 28.76
N GLU A 486 37.23 4.35 29.32
CA GLU A 486 37.07 4.10 30.74
C GLU A 486 38.32 4.53 31.53
N SER A 487 38.10 5.43 32.50
CA SER A 487 39.16 5.96 33.38
C SER A 487 39.70 4.96 34.41
N CYS A 488 39.02 3.84 34.58
CA CYS A 488 39.37 2.74 35.48
C CYS A 488 40.53 1.90 34.91
N GLY A 489 41.65 2.56 34.63
CA GLY A 489 42.95 1.96 34.39
C GLY A 489 43.37 1.66 32.94
N SER A 490 44.58 1.09 32.88
CA SER A 490 45.52 0.66 31.83
C SER A 490 45.47 1.10 30.36
N GLY A 491 44.41 1.69 29.83
CA GLY A 491 44.36 2.14 28.43
C GLY A 491 44.00 1.04 27.43
N ALA A 492 43.36 -0.05 27.89
CA ALA A 492 42.82 -1.07 27.02
C ALA A 492 41.46 -0.63 26.43
N PRO A 493 41.07 -1.19 25.29
CA PRO A 493 39.75 -0.98 24.71
C PRO A 493 38.61 -1.43 25.64
N ASP A 494 37.56 -0.61 25.74
CA ASP A 494 36.40 -0.88 26.60
C ASP A 494 35.06 -0.70 25.87
N VAL A 495 34.04 -1.43 26.32
CA VAL A 495 32.67 -1.29 25.80
C VAL A 495 31.67 -1.13 26.94
N TRP A 496 30.56 -0.44 26.64
CA TRP A 496 29.65 0.04 27.67
C TRP A 496 28.27 -0.58 27.64
N TYR A 497 27.74 -0.89 28.81
CA TYR A 497 26.35 -1.29 28.98
C TYR A 497 25.69 -0.47 30.08
N ARG A 498 24.37 -0.34 30.04
CA ARG A 498 23.59 0.33 31.08
C ARG A 498 22.41 -0.52 31.51
N PHE A 499 22.07 -0.49 32.79
CA PHE A 499 20.86 -1.11 33.32
C PHE A 499 20.20 -0.23 34.37
N THR A 500 18.94 -0.47 34.68
CA THR A 500 18.17 0.30 35.68
C THR A 500 17.54 -0.63 36.70
N LEU A 501 17.72 -0.30 37.97
CA LEU A 501 17.10 -0.97 39.11
C LEU A 501 15.89 -0.16 39.59
N SER A 502 14.79 -0.85 39.90
CA SER A 502 13.56 -0.23 40.42
C SER A 502 13.52 -0.12 41.94
N ARG A 503 14.40 -0.85 42.63
CA ARG A 503 14.55 -0.91 44.08
C ARG A 503 16.00 -1.18 44.45
N THR A 504 16.31 -1.20 45.73
CA THR A 504 17.64 -1.59 46.22
C THR A 504 17.86 -3.10 46.03
N GLU A 505 18.90 -3.47 45.31
CA GLU A 505 19.25 -4.86 45.00
C GLU A 505 20.74 -5.10 45.20
N LEU A 506 21.09 -6.32 45.61
CA LEU A 506 22.46 -6.81 45.61
C LEU A 506 22.75 -7.33 44.20
N VAL A 507 23.73 -6.74 43.53
CA VAL A 507 24.11 -7.05 42.15
C VAL A 507 25.51 -7.66 42.12
N VAL A 508 25.64 -8.73 41.35
CA VAL A 508 26.90 -9.37 40.99
C VAL A 508 27.09 -9.26 39.48
N LEU A 509 28.18 -8.60 39.09
CA LEU A 509 28.63 -8.51 37.70
C LEU A 509 29.92 -9.32 37.59
N ASN A 510 30.02 -10.24 36.65
CA ASN A 510 31.28 -10.94 36.40
C ASN A 510 31.52 -11.17 34.92
N THR A 511 32.77 -11.44 34.57
CA THR A 511 33.19 -11.75 33.19
C THR A 511 33.54 -13.22 32.97
N TYR A 512 33.07 -14.13 33.84
CA TYR A 512 33.40 -15.55 33.75
C TYR A 512 33.00 -16.14 32.39
N GLY A 513 33.95 -16.82 31.74
CA GLY A 513 33.82 -17.34 30.38
C GLY A 513 34.54 -16.51 29.30
N SER A 514 35.06 -15.32 29.64
CA SER A 514 35.85 -14.49 28.73
C SER A 514 37.22 -15.09 28.44
N THR A 515 37.77 -14.83 27.25
CA THR A 515 39.01 -15.47 26.77
C THR A 515 40.28 -14.67 27.05
N TYR A 516 40.14 -13.47 27.62
CA TYR A 516 41.24 -12.57 27.95
C TYR A 516 41.15 -12.10 29.39
N ASP A 517 42.22 -11.43 29.84
CA ASP A 517 42.32 -10.80 31.14
C ASP A 517 41.44 -9.55 31.20
N THR A 518 40.28 -9.68 31.84
CA THR A 518 39.23 -8.66 31.81
C THR A 518 39.38 -7.68 32.95
N ARG A 519 38.72 -6.54 32.82
CA ARG A 519 38.47 -5.63 33.92
C ARG A 519 37.04 -5.14 33.89
N LEU A 520 36.43 -4.96 35.06
CA LEU A 520 35.10 -4.35 35.19
C LEU A 520 35.17 -3.02 35.94
N ALA A 521 34.37 -2.07 35.46
CA ALA A 521 34.09 -0.81 36.13
C ALA A 521 32.58 -0.55 36.20
N LEU A 522 32.10 -0.01 37.32
CA LEU A 522 30.68 0.34 37.50
C LEU A 522 30.52 1.83 37.85
N ARG A 523 29.60 2.52 37.18
CA ARG A 523 29.25 3.92 37.46
C ARG A 523 27.78 4.05 37.82
N ALA A 524 27.49 4.89 38.80
CA ALA A 524 26.12 5.20 39.22
C ALA A 524 25.61 6.48 38.55
N GLY A 525 24.41 6.40 37.97
CA GLY A 525 23.63 7.53 37.48
C GLY A 525 24.01 8.05 36.09
N SER A 526 25.29 8.37 35.84
CA SER A 526 25.72 8.99 34.57
C SER A 526 27.16 8.67 34.19
N CYS A 527 27.50 8.91 32.93
CA CYS A 527 28.87 8.79 32.41
C CYS A 527 29.87 9.76 33.05
N ALA A 528 29.39 10.89 33.59
CA ALA A 528 30.25 11.84 34.31
C ALA A 528 30.55 11.38 35.74
N ALA A 529 29.83 10.40 36.27
CA ALA A 529 30.09 9.87 37.61
C ALA A 529 31.39 9.06 37.61
N ALA A 530 32.20 9.16 38.67
CA ALA A 530 33.42 8.38 38.79
C ALA A 530 33.12 6.88 38.85
N SER A 531 34.02 6.07 38.30
CA SER A 531 33.98 4.62 38.42
C SER A 531 34.14 4.19 39.87
N THR A 532 33.16 3.45 40.35
CA THR A 532 33.12 2.81 41.66
C THR A 532 33.29 1.32 41.43
N ASN A 533 34.28 0.69 42.08
CA ASN A 533 34.57 -0.75 41.94
C ASN A 533 35.26 -1.11 40.62
N CYS A 534 36.55 -0.75 40.56
CA CYS A 534 37.48 -1.25 39.56
C CYS A 534 38.03 -2.61 39.99
N VAL A 535 37.67 -3.68 39.28
CA VAL A 535 38.14 -5.03 39.61
C VAL A 535 38.75 -5.67 38.38
N ASP A 536 39.99 -6.15 38.47
CA ASP A 536 40.73 -6.85 37.42
C ASP A 536 40.61 -8.37 37.59
N ASP A 537 40.84 -8.94 38.77
CA ASP A 537 40.76 -10.40 38.95
C ASP A 537 39.79 -10.84 40.05
N ALA A 538 39.11 -11.97 39.81
CA ALA A 538 38.31 -12.64 40.81
C ALA A 538 38.49 -14.16 40.76
N CYS A 539 38.24 -14.83 41.89
CA CYS A 539 38.23 -16.29 42.01
C CYS A 539 39.53 -17.02 41.59
N GLY A 540 40.68 -16.33 41.59
CA GLY A 540 41.95 -16.90 41.12
C GLY A 540 41.96 -17.16 39.61
N THR A 541 41.08 -16.46 38.88
CA THR A 541 40.98 -16.46 37.42
C THR A 541 41.40 -15.09 36.88
N LEU A 542 41.54 -14.97 35.56
CA LEU A 542 41.79 -13.69 34.87
C LEU A 542 40.48 -12.92 34.55
N GLN A 543 39.37 -13.38 35.11
CA GLN A 543 38.06 -12.74 34.93
C GLN A 543 37.65 -12.02 36.21
N SER A 544 37.00 -10.87 36.04
CA SER A 544 36.66 -9.95 37.13
C SER A 544 35.27 -10.21 37.70
N GLU A 545 35.05 -9.80 38.95
CA GLU A 545 33.74 -9.82 39.62
C GLU A 545 33.53 -8.56 40.48
N ILE A 546 32.43 -7.85 40.28
CA ILE A 546 31.94 -6.78 41.14
C ILE A 546 30.74 -7.29 41.92
N ILE A 547 30.77 -7.13 43.24
CA ILE A 547 29.64 -7.38 44.14
C ILE A 547 29.28 -6.05 44.79
N ALA A 548 28.06 -5.55 44.58
CA ALA A 548 27.63 -4.27 45.10
C ALA A 548 26.16 -4.25 45.50
N THR A 549 25.84 -3.60 46.62
CA THR A 549 24.45 -3.24 46.96
C THR A 549 24.14 -1.89 46.31
N LEU A 550 23.20 -1.91 45.36
CA LEU A 550 22.87 -0.77 44.52
C LEU A 550 21.43 -0.32 44.81
N ALA A 551 21.23 0.99 45.00
CA ALA A 551 19.90 1.57 45.17
C ALA A 551 19.11 1.58 43.85
N ALA A 552 17.82 1.95 43.91
CA ALA A 552 17.04 2.22 42.70
C ALA A 552 17.72 3.33 41.87
N GLY A 553 17.91 3.09 40.58
CA GLY A 553 18.62 4.01 39.70
C GLY A 553 19.23 3.34 38.48
N THR A 554 19.84 4.16 37.62
CA THR A 554 20.54 3.70 36.41
C THR A 554 22.03 3.55 36.69
N TYR A 555 22.62 2.48 36.17
CA TYR A 555 24.03 2.15 36.31
C TYR A 555 24.65 1.85 34.96
N TYR A 556 25.93 2.16 34.82
CA TYR A 556 26.72 1.91 33.62
C TYR A 556 27.87 0.97 33.99
N VAL A 557 28.07 -0.07 33.20
CA VAL A 557 29.17 -1.02 33.34
C VAL A 557 30.06 -0.92 32.11
N ALA A 558 31.36 -0.74 32.34
CA ALA A 558 32.37 -0.88 31.31
C ALA A 558 32.99 -2.28 31.42
N VAL A 559 33.01 -3.00 30.30
CA VAL A 559 33.79 -4.23 30.14
C VAL A 559 35.06 -3.84 29.42
N ASP A 560 36.18 -3.98 30.11
CA ASP A 560 37.51 -3.53 29.69
C ASP A 560 38.49 -4.72 29.76
N GLY A 561 39.74 -4.51 29.38
CA GLY A 561 40.85 -5.43 29.61
C GLY A 561 41.91 -4.89 30.55
N PHE A 562 42.62 -5.79 31.21
CA PHE A 562 43.79 -5.42 31.99
C PHE A 562 44.97 -5.08 31.05
N SER A 563 45.77 -4.08 31.40
CA SER A 563 46.91 -3.61 30.59
C SER A 563 46.49 -3.20 29.16
N THR A 564 46.74 -4.06 28.18
CA THR A 564 46.44 -3.82 26.76
C THR A 564 45.65 -4.98 26.16
N TYR A 565 45.17 -5.91 27.00
CA TYR A 565 44.43 -7.07 26.53
C TYR A 565 43.04 -6.66 26.05
N SER A 566 42.59 -7.27 24.96
CA SER A 566 41.24 -7.11 24.45
C SER A 566 40.82 -8.40 23.76
N GLY A 567 39.53 -8.57 23.54
CA GLY A 567 39.00 -9.74 22.84
C GLY A 567 37.56 -10.06 23.22
N ALA A 568 37.16 -11.31 22.97
CA ALA A 568 35.81 -11.77 23.24
C ALA A 568 35.52 -11.89 24.75
N PHE A 569 34.44 -11.26 25.20
CA PHE A 569 33.99 -11.32 26.59
C PHE A 569 32.60 -11.96 26.71
N THR A 570 32.34 -12.46 27.92
CA THR A 570 31.00 -12.79 28.42
C THR A 570 30.77 -11.98 29.69
N LEU A 571 29.77 -11.11 29.72
CA LEU A 571 29.33 -10.37 30.90
C LEU A 571 28.08 -11.04 31.48
N ASN A 572 28.13 -11.45 32.75
CA ASN A 572 27.02 -12.02 33.49
C ASN A 572 26.57 -11.06 34.59
N ILE A 573 25.26 -10.79 34.65
CA ILE A 573 24.63 -9.94 35.67
C ILE A 573 23.59 -10.77 36.42
N GLU A 574 23.81 -10.95 37.72
CA GLU A 574 22.86 -11.54 38.64
C GLU A 574 22.50 -10.53 39.72
N HIS A 575 21.26 -10.57 40.18
CA HIS A 575 20.84 -9.67 41.25
C HIS A 575 19.74 -10.31 42.09
N VAL A 576 19.68 -9.91 43.36
CA VAL A 576 18.61 -10.29 44.27
C VAL A 576 18.13 -9.06 45.06
N PRO A 577 16.83 -8.96 45.38
CA PRO A 577 16.30 -7.84 46.15
C PRO A 577 16.92 -7.76 47.54
N VAL A 578 17.28 -6.57 48.00
CA VAL A 578 17.67 -6.38 49.41
C VAL A 578 16.42 -6.19 50.26
N GLY A 579 16.41 -6.83 51.42
CA GLY A 579 15.35 -6.70 52.41
C GLY A 579 15.20 -5.28 52.95
N ASN A 580 14.20 -5.10 53.79
CA ASN A 580 13.75 -3.79 54.24
C ASN A 580 14.77 -2.97 55.06
N ASP A 581 15.77 -3.63 55.65
CA ASP A 581 16.85 -2.96 56.38
C ASP A 581 17.95 -2.39 55.45
N GLY A 582 17.90 -2.69 54.16
CA GLY A 582 18.87 -2.26 53.16
C GLY A 582 20.24 -2.93 53.29
N LEU A 583 20.36 -4.01 54.08
CA LEU A 583 21.62 -4.69 54.38
C LEU A 583 21.69 -6.07 53.73
N ALA A 584 22.75 -6.31 52.96
CA ALA A 584 23.14 -7.63 52.48
C ALA A 584 24.30 -8.18 53.33
N ARG A 585 24.06 -9.28 54.07
CA ARG A 585 25.04 -9.86 55.01
C ARG A 585 25.76 -11.04 54.37
N THR A 586 27.09 -11.06 54.38
CA THR A 586 27.84 -12.20 53.83
C THR A 586 27.66 -13.45 54.69
N LEU A 587 27.57 -14.61 54.04
CA LEU A 587 27.47 -15.91 54.69
C LEU A 587 28.70 -16.76 54.41
N ALA A 588 29.40 -17.17 55.47
CA ALA A 588 30.58 -18.02 55.38
C ALA A 588 30.22 -19.46 54.97
N ALA A 589 31.18 -20.17 54.37
CA ALA A 589 31.02 -21.59 54.03
C ALA A 589 30.97 -22.46 55.29
N GLY A 590 30.28 -23.60 55.22
CA GLY A 590 30.05 -24.46 56.36
C GLY A 590 28.94 -23.95 57.29
N THR A 591 28.95 -24.43 58.54
CA THR A 591 27.87 -24.18 59.51
C THR A 591 28.13 -22.91 60.31
N THR A 592 27.17 -21.98 60.27
CA THR A 592 27.20 -20.70 60.98
C THR A 592 25.95 -20.57 61.85
N ALA A 593 26.11 -20.06 63.08
CA ALA A 593 24.98 -19.70 63.92
C ALA A 593 24.30 -18.44 63.39
N LEU A 594 22.98 -18.45 63.35
CA LEU A 594 22.17 -17.38 62.79
C LEU A 594 21.35 -16.74 63.92
N SER A 595 21.38 -15.42 64.04
CA SER A 595 20.50 -14.69 64.97
C SER A 595 20.28 -13.25 64.52
N GLY A 596 19.15 -12.67 64.90
CA GLY A 596 18.80 -11.30 64.56
C GLY A 596 17.40 -10.91 65.02
N THR A 597 16.96 -9.71 64.64
CA THR A 597 15.61 -9.21 64.91
C THR A 597 15.09 -8.50 63.67
N THR A 598 14.06 -9.05 63.03
CA THR A 598 13.41 -8.38 61.90
C THR A 598 12.47 -7.29 62.42
N SER A 599 12.42 -6.14 61.75
CA SER A 599 11.56 -5.02 62.12
C SER A 599 11.31 -4.10 60.93
N GLY A 600 10.13 -3.47 60.85
CA GLY A 600 9.73 -2.63 59.72
C GLY A 600 8.69 -3.31 58.82
N THR A 601 8.60 -2.87 57.57
CA THR A 601 7.72 -3.43 56.52
C THR A 601 8.55 -4.08 55.43
N GLY A 602 8.16 -5.28 55.03
CA GLY A 602 8.78 -6.04 53.96
C GLY A 602 8.67 -5.43 52.58
N VAL A 603 9.65 -5.75 51.74
CA VAL A 603 9.75 -5.36 50.33
C VAL A 603 10.10 -6.53 49.41
N VAL A 604 10.29 -7.74 49.97
CA VAL A 604 10.67 -8.96 49.26
C VAL A 604 9.75 -10.10 49.68
N ASP A 605 8.92 -10.59 48.76
CA ASP A 605 8.09 -11.77 49.03
C ASP A 605 8.80 -13.05 48.57
N GLY A 606 8.76 -14.07 49.43
CA GLY A 606 9.22 -15.42 49.14
C GLY A 606 8.09 -16.27 48.55
N SER A 607 8.46 -17.36 47.87
CA SER A 607 7.51 -18.30 47.27
C SER A 607 6.60 -19.03 48.28
N CYS A 608 6.94 -18.97 49.57
CA CYS A 608 6.12 -19.48 50.69
C CYS A 608 5.24 -18.40 51.36
N ARG A 609 4.94 -17.27 50.69
CA ARG A 609 3.97 -16.24 51.12
C ARG A 609 4.32 -15.56 52.44
N ALA A 610 5.52 -14.98 52.50
CA ALA A 610 5.91 -14.16 53.64
C ALA A 610 5.06 -12.87 53.76
N GLY A 611 4.60 -12.32 52.63
CA GLY A 611 3.65 -11.21 52.62
C GLY A 611 4.31 -9.85 52.81
N THR A 612 4.07 -9.18 53.94
CA THR A 612 4.53 -7.80 54.24
C THR A 612 5.49 -7.73 55.44
N ALA A 613 5.91 -8.88 55.95
CA ALA A 613 6.84 -8.97 57.06
C ALA A 613 8.25 -8.48 56.65
N PRO A 614 9.00 -7.84 57.56
CA PRO A 614 10.37 -7.39 57.29
C PRO A 614 11.36 -8.56 57.19
N GLU A 615 12.33 -8.44 56.31
CA GLU A 615 13.26 -9.52 55.95
C GLU A 615 14.73 -9.11 56.15
N HIS A 616 15.55 -10.07 56.60
CA HIS A 616 17.01 -9.94 56.53
C HIS A 616 17.58 -10.78 55.40
N LEU A 617 18.41 -10.16 54.55
CA LEU A 617 19.16 -10.85 53.50
C LEU A 617 20.55 -11.27 54.01
N TYR A 618 20.84 -12.56 53.84
CA TYR A 618 22.17 -13.15 53.88
C TYR A 618 22.54 -13.66 52.50
N TYR A 619 23.79 -13.55 52.07
CA TYR A 619 24.19 -13.94 50.72
C TYR A 619 25.57 -14.55 50.65
N TRP A 620 25.84 -15.26 49.57
CA TRP A 620 27.19 -15.62 49.13
C TRP A 620 27.24 -15.68 47.60
N THR A 621 28.46 -15.59 47.07
CA THR A 621 28.75 -15.88 45.67
C THR A 621 29.57 -17.16 45.56
N GLN A 622 29.49 -17.82 44.41
CA GLN A 622 30.31 -18.98 44.05
C GLN A 622 31.22 -18.63 42.87
N CYS A 623 32.44 -19.15 42.94
CA CYS A 623 33.39 -19.11 41.82
C CYS A 623 33.05 -20.20 40.78
N PRO A 624 33.52 -20.10 39.53
CA PRO A 624 33.28 -21.12 38.49
C PRO A 624 33.71 -22.54 38.87
N SER A 625 34.71 -22.67 39.75
CA SER A 625 35.23 -23.95 40.24
C SER A 625 34.40 -24.57 41.39
N ALA A 626 33.36 -23.90 41.88
CA ALA A 626 32.56 -24.40 42.99
C ALA A 626 31.80 -25.69 42.60
N ALA A 627 31.90 -26.72 43.44
CA ALA A 627 31.26 -28.02 43.19
C ALA A 627 29.75 -28.04 43.47
N GLY A 628 29.19 -26.96 44.03
CA GLY A 628 27.84 -26.96 44.57
C GLY A 628 27.70 -27.87 45.80
N GLY A 629 26.47 -28.16 46.22
CA GLY A 629 26.22 -29.08 47.32
C GLY A 629 24.91 -28.82 48.08
N SER A 630 24.78 -29.46 49.24
CA SER A 630 23.61 -29.29 50.11
C SER A 630 23.65 -27.99 50.89
N PHE A 631 22.54 -27.25 50.88
CA PHE A 631 22.27 -26.15 51.80
C PHE A 631 21.19 -26.56 52.79
N SER A 632 21.33 -26.14 54.05
CA SER A 632 20.30 -26.28 55.07
C SER A 632 20.29 -25.07 55.97
N ALA A 633 19.11 -24.58 56.33
CA ALA A 633 18.96 -23.49 57.30
C ALA A 633 17.72 -23.69 58.17
N ASP A 634 17.77 -23.17 59.38
CA ASP A 634 16.63 -23.15 60.29
C ASP A 634 16.57 -21.86 61.10
N THR A 635 15.36 -21.55 61.55
CA THR A 635 15.05 -20.50 62.53
C THR A 635 14.22 -21.09 63.67
N CYS A 636 14.54 -22.32 64.11
CA CYS A 636 13.73 -23.03 65.09
C CYS A 636 13.66 -22.34 66.46
N GLY A 637 14.53 -21.36 66.72
CA GLY A 637 14.46 -20.49 67.91
C GLY A 637 13.82 -19.12 67.63
N ALA A 638 12.94 -19.00 66.63
CA ALA A 638 12.16 -17.80 66.36
C ALA A 638 11.10 -17.53 67.44
N SER A 639 10.86 -16.23 67.69
CA SER A 639 9.82 -15.74 68.62
C SER A 639 8.51 -15.35 67.91
N TYR A 640 8.48 -15.49 66.59
CA TYR A 640 7.41 -15.09 65.70
C TYR A 640 7.36 -16.13 64.57
N ASP A 641 6.21 -16.18 63.90
CA ASP A 641 5.93 -17.06 62.76
C ASP A 641 6.89 -16.74 61.60
N SER A 642 8.01 -17.47 61.52
CA SER A 642 9.10 -17.17 60.61
C SER A 642 8.93 -17.89 59.28
N VAL A 643 9.25 -17.21 58.19
CA VAL A 643 9.34 -17.83 56.85
C VAL A 643 10.78 -17.69 56.39
N ILE A 644 11.36 -18.76 55.84
CA ILE A 644 12.73 -18.68 55.30
C ILE A 644 12.78 -19.24 53.88
N TYR A 645 13.60 -18.64 53.04
CA TYR A 645 13.75 -19.07 51.65
C TYR A 645 15.15 -18.79 51.10
N LEU A 646 15.59 -19.65 50.18
CA LEU A 646 16.85 -19.52 49.46
C LEU A 646 16.58 -19.19 48.00
N ARG A 647 16.98 -18.01 47.55
CA ARG A 647 16.85 -17.54 46.16
C ARG A 647 18.15 -17.70 45.39
N SER A 648 18.05 -18.14 44.14
CA SER A 648 19.16 -18.12 43.18
C SER A 648 19.08 -16.86 42.32
N GLY A 649 20.14 -16.06 42.31
CA GLY A 649 20.28 -14.94 41.37
C GLY A 649 20.38 -15.39 39.92
N ALA A 650 20.83 -16.63 39.68
CA ALA A 650 20.94 -17.18 38.34
C ALA A 650 19.57 -17.48 37.71
N THR A 651 18.60 -17.96 38.49
CA THR A 651 17.25 -18.28 37.98
C THR A 651 16.19 -17.25 38.36
N GLY A 652 16.46 -16.41 39.36
CA GLY A 652 15.48 -15.52 39.98
C GLY A 652 14.47 -16.22 40.87
N ALA A 653 14.54 -17.55 40.97
CA ALA A 653 13.58 -18.37 41.69
C ALA A 653 14.14 -18.83 43.04
N ASP A 654 13.23 -19.12 43.97
CA ASP A 654 13.57 -19.76 45.23
C ASP A 654 13.84 -21.25 45.00
N LEU A 655 14.99 -21.72 45.45
CA LEU A 655 15.40 -23.12 45.41
C LEU A 655 14.69 -23.95 46.49
N ALA A 656 14.41 -23.31 47.62
CA ALA A 656 13.61 -23.87 48.69
C ALA A 656 12.98 -22.72 49.48
N CYS A 657 11.80 -22.96 50.01
CA CYS A 657 11.15 -22.12 50.98
C CYS A 657 10.41 -23.01 51.98
N ASP A 658 10.22 -22.52 53.20
CA ASP A 658 9.47 -23.21 54.23
C ASP A 658 8.82 -22.23 55.19
N ASP A 659 7.67 -22.65 55.69
CA ASP A 659 6.87 -22.03 56.74
C ASP A 659 6.51 -23.15 57.73
N ASP A 660 6.78 -22.95 59.02
CA ASP A 660 6.53 -23.89 60.13
C ASP A 660 7.30 -25.25 60.12
N GLY A 661 8.37 -25.43 59.34
CA GLY A 661 9.10 -26.71 59.24
C GLY A 661 9.85 -27.17 60.50
N CYS A 662 10.00 -26.32 61.52
CA CYS A 662 10.46 -26.72 62.86
C CYS A 662 9.30 -27.11 63.80
N GLY A 663 8.05 -26.96 63.34
CA GLY A 663 6.88 -26.74 64.19
C GLY A 663 6.79 -25.25 64.59
N TYR A 664 5.56 -24.74 64.66
CA TYR A 664 5.30 -23.33 64.97
C TYR A 664 6.09 -22.85 66.20
N PRO A 665 6.79 -21.70 66.13
CA PRO A 665 6.71 -20.68 65.07
C PRO A 665 7.92 -20.65 64.10
N GLY A 666 8.75 -21.71 64.07
CA GLY A 666 10.02 -21.69 63.35
C GLY A 666 10.02 -22.48 62.04
N SER A 667 10.85 -22.03 61.09
CA SER A 667 10.98 -22.66 59.76
C SER A 667 12.34 -23.33 59.51
N ARG A 668 12.37 -24.31 58.61
CA ARG A 668 13.55 -25.08 58.21
C ARG A 668 13.51 -25.45 56.73
N ILE A 669 14.59 -25.15 56.00
CA ILE A 669 14.76 -25.54 54.60
C ILE A 669 15.97 -26.46 54.39
N THR A 670 15.86 -27.31 53.38
CA THR A 670 16.98 -27.97 52.72
C THR A 670 16.90 -27.70 51.22
N ALA A 671 18.04 -27.45 50.59
CA ALA A 671 18.13 -27.16 49.16
C ALA A 671 19.41 -27.76 48.56
N THR A 672 19.45 -27.87 47.23
CA THR A 672 20.67 -28.19 46.49
C THR A 672 21.15 -26.96 45.75
N VAL A 673 22.36 -26.51 46.07
CA VAL A 673 23.06 -25.42 45.40
C VAL A 673 23.78 -26.00 44.18
N PRO A 674 23.53 -25.49 42.97
CA PRO A 674 24.24 -25.93 41.76
C PRO A 674 25.75 -25.75 41.84
N SER A 675 26.49 -26.47 40.99
CA SER A 675 27.90 -26.20 40.74
C SER A 675 28.09 -25.01 39.81
N GLY A 676 29.31 -24.46 39.79
CA GLY A 676 29.67 -23.28 39.00
C GLY A 676 29.46 -21.97 39.74
N PHE A 677 29.61 -20.86 39.02
CA PHE A 677 29.46 -19.54 39.61
C PHE A 677 27.98 -19.15 39.77
N GLY A 678 27.70 -18.30 40.75
CA GLY A 678 26.36 -17.75 40.96
C GLY A 678 26.21 -16.99 42.28
N LEU A 679 25.14 -16.19 42.36
CA LEU A 679 24.69 -15.46 43.53
C LEU A 679 23.54 -16.22 44.21
N PHE A 680 23.60 -16.32 45.54
CA PHE A 680 22.55 -16.94 46.34
C PHE A 680 22.18 -16.04 47.50
N GLY A 681 20.88 -15.74 47.63
CA GLY A 681 20.31 -14.94 48.71
C GLY A 681 19.43 -15.78 49.62
N PHE A 682 19.81 -15.93 50.88
CA PHE A 682 19.03 -16.55 51.93
C PHE A 682 18.31 -15.48 52.75
N TYR A 683 16.99 -15.57 52.81
CA TYR A 683 16.13 -14.61 53.48
C TYR A 683 15.55 -15.21 54.75
N VAL A 684 15.61 -14.43 55.83
CA VAL A 684 14.86 -14.67 57.06
C VAL A 684 13.76 -13.63 57.16
N ASP A 685 12.54 -14.11 57.17
CA ASP A 685 11.31 -13.34 57.00
C ASP A 685 10.26 -13.81 58.02
N GLY A 686 9.02 -13.33 57.91
CA GLY A 686 7.88 -13.78 58.71
C GLY A 686 6.61 -14.00 57.87
N PHE A 687 5.68 -14.78 58.39
CA PHE A 687 4.40 -14.99 57.72
C PHE A 687 3.47 -13.78 57.93
N GLY A 688 2.91 -13.24 56.85
CA GLY A 688 1.98 -12.11 56.87
C GLY A 688 2.63 -10.78 57.24
N ALA A 689 2.56 -10.39 58.51
CA ALA A 689 3.17 -9.16 59.05
C ALA A 689 3.97 -9.44 60.33
N ASN A 690 4.22 -10.72 60.63
CA ASN A 690 4.90 -11.14 61.84
C ASN A 690 6.40 -10.82 61.76
N ALA A 691 6.95 -10.28 62.84
CA ALA A 691 8.36 -9.91 62.94
C ALA A 691 8.82 -10.10 64.39
N GLY A 692 10.12 -10.31 64.58
CA GLY A 692 10.66 -10.51 65.92
C GLY A 692 12.07 -11.04 65.93
N THR A 693 12.49 -11.57 67.09
CA THR A 693 13.82 -12.16 67.23
C THR A 693 13.83 -13.58 66.65
N TYR A 694 14.88 -13.91 65.90
CA TYR A 694 15.14 -15.28 65.43
C TYR A 694 16.50 -15.77 65.88
N SER A 695 16.59 -17.09 66.05
CA SER A 695 17.86 -17.80 66.23
C SER A 695 17.79 -19.19 65.58
N GLY A 696 18.92 -19.68 65.08
CA GLY A 696 19.01 -20.97 64.42
C GLY A 696 20.40 -21.22 63.82
N SER A 697 20.47 -22.07 62.81
CA SER A 697 21.71 -22.39 62.12
C SER A 697 21.55 -22.36 60.62
N VAL A 698 22.65 -22.11 59.92
CA VAL A 698 22.72 -22.21 58.46
C VAL A 698 24.01 -22.92 58.06
N THR A 699 23.90 -23.89 57.18
CA THR A 699 25.01 -24.64 56.61
C THR A 699 24.94 -24.50 55.10
N ARG A 700 25.96 -23.90 54.49
CA ARG A 700 26.11 -23.86 53.04
C ARG A 700 27.32 -24.68 52.57
N PRO A 701 27.33 -25.14 51.30
CA PRO A 701 28.48 -25.82 50.70
C PRO A 701 29.76 -24.99 50.73
#